data_AF-A0A3D3TN92-F1
#
_entry.id   AF-A0A3D3TN92-F1
#
_cell.length_a   1.000
_cell.length_b   1.000
_cell.length_c   1.000
_cell.angle_alpha   90.00
_cell.angle_beta   90.00
_cell.angle_gamma   90.00
#
_symmetry.space_group_name_H-M   'P 1'
#
loop_
_entity.id
_entity.type
_entity.pdbx_description
1 polymer ?
#
loop_
_entity_poly.entity_id
_entity_poly.type
_entity_poly.pdbx_seq_one_letter_code
_entity_poly.pdbx_strand_id
1 'polypeptide(L)'
;MKEVWLRVSVFIRTSLLIILLLSSGVLFALNSETPVDGYKPPTEVSGTVAEDTVWTKDQSPYLIRSTITISPNVILTIEPGVEIFIVQNQDFIVDGTLRAVGNEENPIVFTGTAQVPGWWRSINIRNEGSAFLEWCEVSFAGASAGVGILKAGSGSLRITNSIIRRVRGDGLRISAGYSSFESLNNTFMYNTNGIRVGINSSFSDQTSNFLANEVDIHLDGGTISTNVRWGASSDYSMTVTGDVSIGAGASLEIAPGTVVKFRQNNRIMVYGELRARGEESRKIFFTDLRDDSVGGDANRDGSETLPEKGWWRSINIQNEGSAVLEWSTLAYGGRSDNSILLKSGSGSLRISNCRFIDSSGEGLRVSAGYSLFESSNNYFGDNSTGLRLGINASFSDLTSQFEGNDLDIHLDGGAINTNVVWGASSNYSMVASGDITIAAGASLEVKAGTVIKFRQNNRIIVYGHLEAKGREDAPINFTDFRNDLVGGDANRDVDETLPEVGWWRSISLLNEGTASFDYCIIGYLGASDRAGVIKNSTGAFSMLNSTIHDVKGDGLRVDNAAGGTEVRYTTLSYNAGSGLNYKTDGVQTEALVIVSNAIGIRLLAGSSLEVDELTYFNENDIAVQIDPGTVSGDVTWAAPRYVSILMNGSVTIAAGASLTVKPETVIKIAQNSIFTVDGKLIALGTEESPIFFTDLRDNSTGGEIPGADSLPEAGWWRSISVRNDGSAYFDWCRISYGGRSDGGAIVKSGTGALSVSNSIIAYTSGDGLRIAAGYSTFEHFNNRYVSNTNGVRIGIGSSFADHTTTFEGNAVDIHLDGGTISGAVDWGSSSDYSMIVTGDVNIAAGASLSVHPGSVIKFRQNSRVIVYGHLEAMGKDNLPIYFTDLRDDSVGGDSNRDGEETVPASGWWRSVGIMTDGTANLEMCVIRYAGYGDKAGVLKNSSGHVSMSNTLVEHIAGDGFRVDNAVGGVLVRESTFSHNSGAGLNYRTDGVVIEESFFESNDIGIRVVANSSLLLDERTHFAENNRDIHVDAGKISGEIVWRVPKYTALFLSGSTSIVRGARLEIGAGTVVKMAQNSLITVDGELIAVGTEESPVHITDLRDDSVGGDTNKDAEATAPDRGWWNSINIRESGSAEFDFADIGYSQNGIVRG
;
A
#
# COMPACT_ATOMS: atom_id res chain seq x y z
N MET A 1 29.89 61.22 40.39
CA MET A 1 30.39 62.06 39.26
C MET A 1 29.29 62.68 38.39
N LYS A 2 28.00 62.49 38.71
CA LYS A 2 26.86 63.16 38.07
C LYS A 2 26.42 64.50 38.72
N GLU A 3 27.07 64.96 39.78
CA GLU A 3 26.73 66.25 40.43
C GLU A 3 27.63 67.45 40.05
N VAL A 4 28.71 67.24 39.32
CA VAL A 4 29.65 68.32 38.95
C VAL A 4 29.39 68.89 37.55
N TRP A 5 28.70 68.15 36.67
CA TRP A 5 28.31 68.65 35.34
C TRP A 5 26.97 69.40 35.31
N LEU A 6 26.17 69.30 36.38
CA LEU A 6 24.90 70.05 36.50
C LEU A 6 25.10 71.49 37.02
N ARG A 7 26.30 71.84 37.55
CA ARG A 7 26.61 73.18 38.06
C ARG A 7 27.42 74.07 37.11
N VAL A 8 27.86 73.57 35.96
CA VAL A 8 28.62 74.36 34.96
C VAL A 8 27.75 74.81 33.77
N SER A 9 26.63 74.12 33.46
CA SER A 9 25.72 74.52 32.38
C SER A 9 24.70 75.60 32.77
N VAL A 10 24.40 75.75 34.07
CA VAL A 10 23.42 76.74 34.58
C VAL A 10 24.03 78.13 34.79
N PHE A 11 25.37 78.26 34.86
CA PHE A 11 26.03 79.56 35.07
C PHE A 11 26.40 80.31 33.76
N ILE A 12 26.43 79.61 32.62
CA ILE A 12 26.74 80.21 31.31
C ILE A 12 25.46 80.72 30.61
N ARG A 13 24.28 80.15 30.90
CA ARG A 13 23.00 80.61 30.33
C ARG A 13 22.38 81.83 31.01
N THR A 14 22.78 82.18 32.24
CA THR A 14 22.31 83.37 32.97
C THR A 14 23.15 84.63 32.73
N SER A 15 24.32 84.51 32.10
CA SER A 15 25.22 85.65 31.86
C SER A 15 25.14 86.26 30.44
N LEU A 16 24.47 85.62 29.48
CA LEU A 16 24.17 86.24 28.17
C LEU A 16 22.79 86.90 28.10
N LEU A 17 21.88 86.59 29.02
CA LEU A 17 20.55 87.21 29.09
C LEU A 17 20.60 88.65 29.65
N ILE A 18 21.72 89.09 30.23
CA ILE A 18 21.90 90.41 30.85
C ILE A 18 22.61 91.44 29.92
N ILE A 19 23.16 91.00 28.78
CA ILE A 19 23.81 91.90 27.80
C ILE A 19 22.88 92.29 26.62
N LEU A 20 21.74 91.63 26.44
CA LEU A 20 20.76 91.97 25.38
C LEU A 20 19.44 92.58 25.90
N LEU A 21 19.33 92.83 27.21
CA LEU A 21 18.15 93.43 27.87
C LEU A 21 18.37 94.88 28.35
N LEU A 22 19.28 95.63 27.72
CA LEU A 22 19.50 97.06 27.98
C LEU A 22 19.54 97.87 26.68
N SER A 23 18.37 98.09 26.07
CA SER A 23 18.07 99.31 25.29
C SER A 23 16.60 99.35 24.86
N SER A 24 15.67 99.21 25.81
CA SER A 24 14.31 99.73 25.63
C SER A 24 13.96 100.68 26.77
N GLY A 25 13.71 101.94 26.41
CA GLY A 25 13.02 102.94 27.23
C GLY A 25 13.90 103.75 28.18
N VAL A 26 14.29 104.97 27.79
CA VAL A 26 13.63 106.23 28.19
C VAL A 26 14.44 107.39 27.56
N LEU A 27 13.85 108.09 26.58
CA LEU A 27 13.94 109.55 26.49
C LEU A 27 12.86 110.05 25.51
N PHE A 28 11.76 110.56 26.05
CA PHE A 28 10.87 111.46 25.31
C PHE A 28 11.46 112.88 25.40
N ALA A 29 11.35 113.61 24.29
CA ALA A 29 11.43 115.07 24.14
C ALA A 29 12.80 115.76 24.27
N LEU A 30 13.40 116.14 23.13
CA LEU A 30 13.72 117.53 22.71
C LEU A 30 14.68 117.53 21.50
N ASN A 31 14.48 118.51 20.61
CA ASN A 31 15.25 118.87 19.40
C ASN A 31 15.00 117.99 18.16
N SER A 32 14.13 118.41 17.22
CA SER A 32 14.33 119.46 16.20
C SER A 32 15.46 119.14 15.22
N GLU A 33 15.03 118.77 14.01
CA GLU A 33 15.66 119.03 12.71
C GLU A 33 17.20 118.87 12.61
N THR A 34 17.62 117.70 12.13
CA THR A 34 18.58 117.64 11.02
C THR A 34 18.04 116.67 9.96
N PRO A 35 18.04 117.03 8.66
CA PRO A 35 17.65 116.11 7.60
C PRO A 35 18.71 115.01 7.47
N VAL A 36 18.30 113.75 7.47
CA VAL A 36 19.16 112.65 7.06
C VAL A 36 19.29 112.72 5.53
N ASP A 37 20.45 113.15 5.07
CA ASP A 37 20.82 113.15 3.66
C ASP A 37 20.70 111.71 3.13
N GLY A 38 19.82 111.49 2.14
CA GLY A 38 19.57 110.18 1.53
C GLY A 38 18.27 109.46 1.89
N TYR A 39 17.33 110.04 2.66
CA TYR A 39 16.00 109.44 2.85
C TYR A 39 15.17 109.54 1.56
N LYS A 40 15.02 108.41 0.85
CA LYS A 40 14.07 108.28 -0.26
C LYS A 40 12.72 107.81 0.29
N PRO A 41 11.63 108.61 0.20
CA PRO A 41 10.31 108.15 0.63
C PRO A 41 9.91 106.91 -0.20
N PRO A 42 9.15 105.98 0.38
CA PRO A 42 8.73 104.77 -0.34
C PRO A 42 7.95 105.12 -1.60
N THR A 43 8.13 104.34 -2.66
CA THR A 43 7.32 104.44 -3.88
C THR A 43 5.95 103.84 -3.60
N GLU A 44 4.92 104.69 -3.48
CA GLU A 44 3.56 104.24 -3.20
C GLU A 44 2.93 103.59 -4.43
N VAL A 45 2.38 102.38 -4.24
CA VAL A 45 1.70 101.61 -5.29
C VAL A 45 0.35 101.13 -4.75
N SER A 46 -0.67 101.15 -5.61
CA SER A 46 -2.02 100.73 -5.24
C SER A 46 -2.84 100.39 -6.49
N GLY A 47 -3.88 99.56 -6.33
CA GLY A 47 -4.83 99.26 -7.40
C GLY A 47 -4.33 98.26 -8.44
N THR A 48 -4.68 98.46 -9.70
CA THR A 48 -4.44 97.49 -10.78
C THR A 48 -3.17 97.83 -11.57
N VAL A 49 -2.28 96.86 -11.74
CA VAL A 49 -1.19 96.90 -12.73
C VAL A 49 -1.78 96.42 -14.05
N ALA A 50 -2.07 97.38 -14.94
CA ALA A 50 -2.83 97.15 -16.17
C ALA A 50 -1.96 96.98 -17.44
N GLU A 51 -0.66 97.26 -17.34
CA GLU A 51 0.33 97.10 -18.41
C GLU A 51 1.66 96.60 -17.82
N ASP A 52 2.53 96.05 -18.67
CA ASP A 52 3.82 95.53 -18.24
C ASP A 52 4.61 96.58 -17.47
N THR A 53 5.00 96.26 -16.24
CA THR A 53 5.57 97.20 -15.29
C THR A 53 6.85 96.62 -14.68
N VAL A 54 7.85 97.47 -14.46
CA VAL A 54 9.10 97.10 -13.78
C VAL A 54 9.22 97.88 -12.47
N TRP A 55 9.39 97.18 -11.36
CA TRP A 55 9.75 97.76 -10.08
C TRP A 55 11.26 97.70 -9.90
N THR A 56 11.89 98.87 -9.95
CA THR A 56 13.36 99.00 -9.91
C THR A 56 13.90 99.15 -8.49
N LYS A 57 15.16 98.71 -8.28
CA LYS A 57 15.85 98.84 -6.98
C LYS A 57 15.99 100.30 -6.55
N ASP A 58 16.23 101.21 -7.48
CA ASP A 58 16.35 102.64 -7.18
C ASP A 58 15.07 103.21 -6.57
N GLN A 59 13.90 102.68 -6.92
CA GLN A 59 12.60 103.10 -6.40
C GLN A 59 12.15 102.31 -5.16
N SER A 60 12.98 101.39 -4.67
CA SER A 60 12.76 100.67 -3.42
C SER A 60 12.93 101.61 -2.21
N PRO A 61 12.15 101.42 -1.12
CA PRO A 61 11.09 100.43 -0.97
C PRO A 61 9.77 100.83 -1.62
N TYR A 62 8.98 99.85 -2.06
CA TYR A 62 7.60 100.04 -2.53
C TYR A 62 6.62 99.89 -1.37
N LEU A 63 5.62 100.77 -1.26
CA LEU A 63 4.58 100.72 -0.22
C LEU A 63 3.21 100.45 -0.84
N ILE A 64 2.63 99.28 -0.57
CA ILE A 64 1.29 98.87 -1.01
C ILE A 64 0.27 99.37 0.02
N ARG A 65 -0.48 100.44 -0.31
CA ARG A 65 -1.50 101.05 0.56
C ARG A 65 -2.89 100.41 0.46
N SER A 66 -3.20 99.78 -0.67
CA SER A 66 -4.39 98.98 -0.89
C SER A 66 -4.01 97.77 -1.73
N THR A 67 -4.81 96.70 -1.69
CA THR A 67 -4.62 95.51 -2.54
C THR A 67 -4.15 95.87 -3.94
N ILE A 68 -3.07 95.22 -4.38
CA ILE A 68 -2.55 95.32 -5.74
C ILE A 68 -3.02 94.12 -6.56
N THR A 69 -3.35 94.32 -7.83
CA THR A 69 -3.75 93.24 -8.75
C THR A 69 -3.01 93.37 -10.07
N ILE A 70 -2.24 92.35 -10.44
CA ILE A 70 -1.66 92.22 -11.78
C ILE A 70 -2.74 91.67 -12.69
N SER A 71 -3.18 92.45 -13.68
CA SER A 71 -4.22 92.04 -14.63
C SER A 71 -3.82 90.82 -15.48
N PRO A 72 -4.79 90.06 -16.02
CA PRO A 72 -4.50 89.00 -16.99
C PRO A 72 -3.61 89.50 -18.15
N ASN A 73 -2.68 88.65 -18.59
CA ASN A 73 -1.71 88.94 -19.66
C ASN A 73 -0.70 90.08 -19.38
N VAL A 74 -0.64 90.62 -18.16
CA VAL A 74 0.32 91.66 -17.76
C VAL A 74 1.46 91.06 -16.96
N ILE A 75 2.69 91.56 -17.16
CA ILE A 75 3.89 91.16 -16.42
C ILE A 75 4.32 92.27 -15.47
N LEU A 76 4.36 91.97 -14.17
CA LEU A 76 5.10 92.76 -13.19
C LEU A 76 6.47 92.14 -12.96
N THR A 77 7.54 92.81 -13.40
CA THR A 77 8.92 92.42 -13.11
C THR A 77 9.44 93.20 -11.91
N ILE A 78 10.05 92.51 -10.95
CA ILE A 78 10.66 93.12 -9.75
C ILE A 78 12.16 92.85 -9.80
N GLU A 79 12.96 93.91 -9.77
CA GLU A 79 14.43 93.81 -9.81
C GLU A 79 15.02 93.25 -8.49
N PRO A 80 16.20 92.59 -8.54
CA PRO A 80 16.90 92.13 -7.36
C PRO A 80 17.07 93.22 -6.27
N GLY A 81 16.89 92.82 -5.02
CA GLY A 81 17.05 93.70 -3.85
C GLY A 81 15.87 94.61 -3.54
N VAL A 82 14.77 94.59 -4.31
CA VAL A 82 13.60 95.43 -4.02
C VAL A 82 12.89 94.99 -2.73
N GLU A 83 12.55 95.95 -1.88
CA GLU A 83 11.74 95.77 -0.66
C GLU A 83 10.31 96.27 -0.89
N ILE A 84 9.33 95.50 -0.44
CA ILE A 84 7.89 95.74 -0.64
C ILE A 84 7.21 95.66 0.71
N PHE A 85 6.74 96.81 1.19
CA PHE A 85 5.98 96.94 2.43
C PHE A 85 4.48 96.94 2.14
N ILE A 86 3.74 96.03 2.79
CA ILE A 86 2.30 95.87 2.61
C ILE A 86 1.59 96.31 3.88
N VAL A 87 0.65 97.26 3.76
CA VAL A 87 -0.14 97.71 4.92
C VAL A 87 -1.13 96.63 5.35
N GLN A 88 -1.67 96.78 6.56
CA GLN A 88 -2.48 95.76 7.20
C GLN A 88 -3.66 95.30 6.32
N ASN A 89 -3.90 93.99 6.30
CA ASN A 89 -5.01 93.34 5.61
C ASN A 89 -5.09 93.57 4.08
N GLN A 90 -4.02 93.97 3.41
CA GLN A 90 -3.99 94.05 1.93
C GLN A 90 -3.46 92.77 1.30
N ASP A 91 -3.85 92.53 0.05
CA ASP A 91 -3.49 91.33 -0.74
C ASP A 91 -2.59 91.71 -1.92
N PHE A 92 -1.78 90.76 -2.37
CA PHE A 92 -1.01 90.87 -3.60
C PHE A 92 -1.56 89.85 -4.60
N ILE A 93 -2.46 90.29 -5.47
CA ILE A 93 -3.18 89.41 -6.39
C ILE A 93 -2.44 89.33 -7.73
N VAL A 94 -2.24 88.11 -8.21
CA VAL A 94 -1.59 87.81 -9.48
C VAL A 94 -2.59 87.10 -10.39
N ASP A 95 -3.30 87.86 -11.22
CA ASP A 95 -4.12 87.34 -12.33
C ASP A 95 -3.31 87.28 -13.66
N GLY A 96 -2.21 88.03 -13.76
CA GLY A 96 -1.19 87.99 -14.83
C GLY A 96 0.10 87.26 -14.44
N THR A 97 1.28 87.82 -14.72
CA THR A 97 2.58 87.24 -14.35
C THR A 97 3.34 88.10 -13.34
N LEU A 98 3.73 87.52 -12.20
CA LEU A 98 4.69 88.12 -11.27
C LEU A 98 6.07 87.52 -11.50
N ARG A 99 7.04 88.33 -11.90
CA ARG A 99 8.45 87.91 -12.08
C ARG A 99 9.32 88.60 -11.04
N ALA A 100 9.47 87.98 -9.87
CA ALA A 100 10.36 88.40 -8.79
C ALA A 100 11.57 87.46 -8.73
N VAL A 101 12.64 87.84 -9.43
CA VAL A 101 13.86 87.02 -9.56
C VAL A 101 15.02 87.81 -8.98
N GLY A 102 15.33 87.54 -7.71
CA GLY A 102 16.47 88.10 -6.98
C GLY A 102 17.76 87.29 -7.16
N ASN A 103 18.73 87.53 -6.28
CA ASN A 103 19.93 86.72 -6.14
C ASN A 103 20.36 86.62 -4.66
N GLU A 104 21.35 85.79 -4.35
CA GLU A 104 21.84 85.54 -2.99
C GLU A 104 22.25 86.82 -2.25
N GLU A 105 22.92 87.74 -2.93
CA GLU A 105 23.36 89.01 -2.37
C GLU A 105 22.20 90.01 -2.21
N ASN A 106 21.21 89.94 -3.09
CA ASN A 106 20.13 90.92 -3.22
C ASN A 106 18.76 90.22 -3.34
N PRO A 107 18.25 89.65 -2.25
CA PRO A 107 16.93 89.03 -2.26
C PRO A 107 15.81 90.07 -2.37
N ILE A 108 14.68 89.68 -2.97
CA ILE A 108 13.47 90.52 -3.04
C ILE A 108 12.63 90.26 -1.78
N VAL A 109 12.23 91.30 -1.06
CA VAL A 109 11.56 91.15 0.26
C VAL A 109 10.10 91.63 0.19
N PHE A 110 9.16 90.71 0.38
CA PHE A 110 7.74 91.00 0.61
C PHE A 110 7.43 90.92 2.11
N THR A 111 7.10 92.06 2.73
CA THR A 111 6.89 92.10 4.18
C THR A 111 5.80 93.08 4.60
N GLY A 112 5.33 92.96 5.84
CA GLY A 112 4.35 93.89 6.41
C GLY A 112 4.98 95.19 6.87
N THR A 113 4.22 96.29 6.87
CA THR A 113 4.65 97.53 7.55
C THR A 113 4.82 97.37 9.07
N ALA A 114 4.28 96.28 9.64
CA ALA A 114 4.61 95.83 10.98
C ALA A 114 4.99 94.34 10.96
N GLN A 115 5.96 93.98 11.80
CA GLN A 115 6.50 92.62 11.91
C GLN A 115 5.63 91.73 12.81
N VAL A 116 4.34 91.61 12.48
CA VAL A 116 3.35 90.82 13.21
C VAL A 116 2.85 89.71 12.28
N PRO A 117 3.01 88.41 12.61
CA PRO A 117 2.45 87.32 11.80
C PRO A 117 0.96 87.54 11.51
N GLY A 118 0.56 87.45 10.24
CA GLY A 118 -0.80 87.75 9.81
C GLY A 118 -1.09 89.25 9.64
N TRP A 119 -0.08 90.08 9.37
CA TRP A 119 -0.25 91.52 9.14
C TRP A 119 -0.99 91.81 7.83
N TRP A 120 -0.55 91.18 6.73
CA TRP A 120 -1.15 91.31 5.40
C TRP A 120 -1.70 89.94 4.94
N ARG A 121 -2.47 89.92 3.85
CA ARG A 121 -3.21 88.72 3.42
C ARG A 121 -2.28 87.68 2.80
N SER A 122 -1.95 87.79 1.52
CA SER A 122 -1.17 86.78 0.80
C SER A 122 -0.58 87.30 -0.51
N ILE A 123 0.34 86.53 -1.10
CA ILE A 123 0.55 86.53 -2.54
C ILE A 123 -0.42 85.51 -3.13
N ASN A 124 -1.47 85.99 -3.79
CA ASN A 124 -2.59 85.20 -4.28
C ASN A 124 -2.51 85.01 -5.80
N ILE A 125 -1.96 83.88 -6.22
CA ILE A 125 -1.76 83.51 -7.63
C ILE A 125 -2.98 82.73 -8.09
N ARG A 126 -3.84 83.38 -8.85
CA ARG A 126 -5.15 82.82 -9.19
C ARG A 126 -5.53 82.95 -10.66
N ASN A 127 -6.63 82.31 -11.05
CA ASN A 127 -7.07 82.24 -12.45
C ASN A 127 -5.91 81.73 -13.34
N GLU A 128 -5.61 82.39 -14.44
CA GLU A 128 -4.48 82.05 -15.34
C GLU A 128 -3.13 82.60 -14.86
N GLY A 129 -3.10 83.25 -13.70
CA GLY A 129 -1.94 83.95 -13.19
C GLY A 129 -0.76 83.03 -12.84
N SER A 130 0.45 83.51 -13.10
CA SER A 130 1.72 82.79 -12.91
C SER A 130 2.73 83.59 -12.07
N ALA A 131 3.60 82.90 -11.33
CA ALA A 131 4.65 83.58 -10.56
C ALA A 131 6.01 82.86 -10.58
N PHE A 132 7.07 83.66 -10.67
CA PHE A 132 8.47 83.27 -10.49
C PHE A 132 8.98 83.98 -9.25
N LEU A 133 9.27 83.23 -8.19
CA LEU A 133 9.77 83.71 -6.91
C LEU A 133 11.13 83.07 -6.65
N GLU A 134 12.20 83.73 -7.07
CA GLU A 134 13.57 83.23 -6.90
C GLU A 134 14.35 84.18 -6.00
N TRP A 135 15.05 83.64 -5.00
CA TRP A 135 15.74 84.45 -3.98
C TRP A 135 14.84 85.53 -3.37
N CYS A 136 13.63 85.13 -2.98
CA CYS A 136 12.63 86.00 -2.36
C CYS A 136 12.50 85.72 -0.86
N GLU A 137 12.18 86.73 -0.06
CA GLU A 137 11.65 86.57 1.29
C GLU A 137 10.18 86.97 1.33
N VAL A 138 9.31 86.08 1.82
CA VAL A 138 7.91 86.40 2.14
C VAL A 138 7.70 86.25 3.64
N SER A 139 7.37 87.35 4.33
CA SER A 139 7.24 87.36 5.78
C SER A 139 6.02 88.11 6.33
N PHE A 140 5.55 87.67 7.51
CA PHE A 140 4.46 88.28 8.29
C PHE A 140 3.09 88.33 7.57
N ALA A 141 2.88 87.47 6.58
CA ALA A 141 1.62 87.29 5.87
C ALA A 141 0.62 86.39 6.63
N GLY A 142 -0.55 86.13 6.06
CA GLY A 142 -1.51 85.15 6.57
C GLY A 142 -2.66 85.72 7.41
N ALA A 143 -3.09 86.97 7.18
CA ALA A 143 -4.17 87.63 7.93
C ALA A 143 -5.52 86.86 7.91
N SER A 144 -6.51 87.33 7.15
CA SER A 144 -7.78 86.58 6.96
C SER A 144 -7.63 85.39 6.00
N ALA A 145 -6.57 85.37 5.20
CA ALA A 145 -6.32 84.31 4.21
C ALA A 145 -5.71 83.04 4.83
N GLY A 146 -4.99 83.17 5.95
CA GLY A 146 -4.30 82.06 6.60
C GLY A 146 -3.20 81.41 5.75
N VAL A 147 -2.58 82.17 4.84
CA VAL A 147 -1.56 81.68 3.90
C VAL A 147 -0.62 82.81 3.46
N GLY A 148 0.67 82.51 3.25
CA GLY A 148 1.67 83.44 2.74
C GLY A 148 1.64 83.53 1.21
N ILE A 149 1.77 82.38 0.56
CA ILE A 149 1.66 82.22 -0.89
C ILE A 149 0.53 81.24 -1.19
N LEU A 150 -0.50 81.69 -1.89
CA LEU A 150 -1.63 80.87 -2.31
C LEU A 150 -1.55 80.63 -3.82
N LYS A 151 -1.33 79.38 -4.22
CA LYS A 151 -1.45 78.95 -5.61
C LYS A 151 -2.84 78.33 -5.85
N ALA A 152 -3.72 79.09 -6.49
CA ALA A 152 -5.11 78.72 -6.74
C ALA A 152 -5.57 79.07 -8.18
N GLY A 153 -5.22 78.27 -9.18
CA GLY A 153 -5.58 78.54 -10.58
C GLY A 153 -4.77 77.73 -11.60
N SER A 154 -4.93 78.01 -12.89
CA SER A 154 -4.34 77.28 -14.02
C SER A 154 -2.94 77.74 -14.45
N GLY A 155 -2.47 78.93 -14.06
CA GLY A 155 -1.11 79.36 -14.36
C GLY A 155 -0.03 78.59 -13.57
N SER A 156 1.23 78.97 -13.72
CA SER A 156 2.37 78.27 -13.11
C SER A 156 2.89 78.92 -11.82
N LEU A 157 3.59 78.16 -10.99
CA LEU A 157 4.38 78.72 -9.88
C LEU A 157 5.76 78.05 -9.84
N ARG A 158 6.81 78.85 -9.96
CA ARG A 158 8.18 78.43 -9.67
C ARG A 158 8.68 79.22 -8.47
N ILE A 159 9.06 78.52 -7.40
CA ILE A 159 9.65 79.10 -6.20
C ILE A 159 10.98 78.43 -5.89
N THR A 160 12.08 79.18 -5.92
CA THR A 160 13.41 78.61 -5.69
C THR A 160 14.29 79.48 -4.80
N ASN A 161 15.16 78.86 -4.00
CA ASN A 161 16.14 79.54 -3.15
C ASN A 161 15.52 80.66 -2.27
N SER A 162 14.26 80.50 -1.86
CA SER A 162 13.46 81.56 -1.21
C SER A 162 13.14 81.22 0.25
N ILE A 163 12.91 82.24 1.06
CA ILE A 163 12.58 82.13 2.48
C ILE A 163 11.13 82.53 2.71
N ILE A 164 10.34 81.65 3.33
CA ILE A 164 8.94 81.89 3.67
C ILE A 164 8.79 81.72 5.16
N ARG A 165 8.56 82.82 5.88
CA ARG A 165 8.66 82.82 7.33
C ARG A 165 7.64 83.62 8.09
N ARG A 166 7.33 83.16 9.30
CA ARG A 166 6.45 83.87 10.26
C ARG A 166 5.09 84.20 9.67
N VAL A 167 4.55 83.30 8.86
CA VAL A 167 3.20 83.37 8.32
C VAL A 167 2.22 82.84 9.37
N ARG A 168 1.12 83.55 9.60
CA ARG A 168 0.01 83.03 10.41
C ARG A 168 -0.83 82.09 9.54
N GLY A 169 -0.51 80.80 9.54
CA GLY A 169 -1.11 79.80 8.66
C GLY A 169 -0.08 79.11 7.76
N ASP A 170 -0.46 78.81 6.51
CA ASP A 170 0.38 78.04 5.59
C ASP A 170 1.44 78.95 4.93
N GLY A 171 2.72 78.59 4.99
CA GLY A 171 3.75 79.32 4.23
C GLY A 171 3.43 79.34 2.74
N LEU A 172 3.15 78.16 2.19
CA LEU A 172 2.65 77.95 0.82
C LEU A 172 1.44 77.02 0.85
N ARG A 173 0.33 77.41 0.20
CA ARG A 173 -0.81 76.52 -0.06
C ARG A 173 -0.95 76.30 -1.56
N ILE A 174 -1.02 75.04 -1.98
CA ILE A 174 -1.15 74.64 -3.38
C ILE A 174 -2.49 73.94 -3.59
N SER A 175 -3.27 74.46 -4.54
CA SER A 175 -4.51 73.85 -5.02
C SER A 175 -4.32 73.25 -6.41
N ALA A 176 -5.11 72.24 -6.75
CA ALA A 176 -5.02 71.55 -8.03
C ALA A 176 -5.35 72.46 -9.22
N GLY A 177 -4.94 72.03 -10.42
CA GLY A 177 -5.31 72.66 -11.68
C GLY A 177 -4.24 73.57 -12.30
N TYR A 178 -3.07 73.73 -11.69
CA TYR A 178 -1.94 74.49 -12.25
C TYR A 178 -1.32 73.81 -13.48
N SER A 179 -0.74 74.60 -14.39
CA SER A 179 -0.03 74.11 -15.58
C SER A 179 1.37 73.57 -15.26
N SER A 180 2.08 74.20 -14.32
CA SER A 180 3.32 73.69 -13.73
C SER A 180 3.53 74.23 -12.32
N PHE A 181 4.18 73.43 -11.47
CA PHE A 181 4.59 73.83 -10.13
C PHE A 181 5.99 73.28 -9.84
N GLU A 182 6.86 74.13 -9.32
CA GLU A 182 8.22 73.77 -8.95
C GLU A 182 8.63 74.50 -7.67
N SER A 183 9.16 73.73 -6.71
CA SER A 183 9.75 74.21 -5.47
C SER A 183 11.12 73.55 -5.32
N LEU A 184 12.18 74.34 -5.09
CA LEU A 184 13.55 73.84 -4.87
C LEU A 184 14.33 74.77 -3.93
N ASN A 185 15.14 74.20 -3.03
CA ASN A 185 16.06 74.92 -2.14
C ASN A 185 15.42 76.05 -1.30
N ASN A 186 14.12 75.94 -0.98
CA ASN A 186 13.44 76.96 -0.19
C ASN A 186 13.62 76.70 1.31
N THR A 187 13.41 77.71 2.13
CA THR A 187 13.36 77.56 3.59
C THR A 187 12.01 78.04 4.13
N PHE A 188 11.22 77.11 4.65
CA PHE A 188 9.96 77.39 5.32
C PHE A 188 10.18 77.37 6.83
N MET A 189 9.99 78.51 7.51
CA MET A 189 10.28 78.59 8.94
C MET A 189 9.28 79.39 9.77
N TYR A 190 9.00 78.93 10.99
CA TYR A 190 8.09 79.61 11.94
C TYR A 190 6.69 79.88 11.37
N ASN A 191 6.17 78.97 10.54
CA ASN A 191 4.80 79.02 10.02
C ASN A 191 3.91 78.00 10.77
N THR A 192 2.59 78.11 10.68
CA THR A 192 1.69 77.06 11.20
C THR A 192 1.92 75.78 10.40
N ASN A 193 1.74 75.82 9.08
CA ASN A 193 2.22 74.77 8.19
C ASN A 193 3.31 75.36 7.29
N GLY A 194 4.42 74.65 7.07
CA GLY A 194 5.41 75.07 6.08
C GLY A 194 4.77 75.12 4.69
N ILE A 195 4.22 73.99 4.28
CA ILE A 195 3.44 73.85 3.04
C ILE A 195 2.13 73.09 3.34
N ARG A 196 1.05 73.48 2.68
CA ARG A 196 -0.20 72.71 2.61
C ARG A 196 -0.49 72.31 1.16
N VAL A 197 -0.58 71.01 0.92
CA VAL A 197 -0.81 70.42 -0.40
C VAL A 197 -2.24 69.91 -0.48
N GLY A 198 -3.02 70.46 -1.41
CA GLY A 198 -4.36 69.96 -1.70
C GLY A 198 -4.33 68.53 -2.27
N ILE A 199 -5.39 67.76 -2.03
CA ILE A 199 -5.44 66.31 -2.34
C ILE A 199 -5.11 65.96 -3.82
N ASN A 200 -5.47 66.81 -4.78
CA ASN A 200 -5.20 66.61 -6.22
C ASN A 200 -3.99 67.41 -6.73
N SER A 201 -3.10 67.84 -5.84
CA SER A 201 -1.87 68.57 -6.17
C SER A 201 -0.65 67.70 -5.94
N SER A 202 0.30 67.76 -6.87
CA SER A 202 1.60 67.12 -6.72
C SER A 202 2.59 68.06 -6.02
N PHE A 203 3.31 67.54 -5.05
CA PHE A 203 4.43 68.21 -4.40
C PHE A 203 5.61 67.26 -4.35
N SER A 204 6.74 67.65 -4.94
CA SER A 204 7.94 66.83 -5.02
C SER A 204 9.17 67.73 -4.93
N ASP A 205 9.66 67.93 -3.70
CA ASP A 205 10.84 68.74 -3.41
C ASP A 205 11.65 68.08 -2.29
N GLN A 206 12.88 67.72 -2.61
CA GLN A 206 13.81 67.05 -1.68
C GLN A 206 14.95 67.95 -1.22
N THR A 207 14.90 69.24 -1.57
CA THR A 207 16.01 70.18 -1.40
C THR A 207 15.66 71.34 -0.48
N SER A 208 14.37 71.59 -0.25
CA SER A 208 13.92 72.59 0.72
C SER A 208 14.16 72.17 2.18
N ASN A 209 14.24 73.16 3.07
CA ASN A 209 14.41 73.01 4.50
C ASN A 209 13.17 73.50 5.26
N PHE A 210 12.81 72.80 6.34
CA PHE A 210 11.69 73.15 7.20
C PHE A 210 12.18 73.31 8.64
N LEU A 211 11.91 74.47 9.25
CA LEU A 211 12.45 74.83 10.56
C LEU A 211 11.37 75.42 11.45
N ALA A 212 11.07 74.77 12.57
CA ALA A 212 10.14 75.28 13.59
C ALA A 212 8.76 75.68 13.03
N ASN A 213 8.25 74.97 12.01
CA ASN A 213 6.83 75.01 11.65
C ASN A 213 6.04 74.06 12.57
N GLU A 214 4.74 74.27 12.79
CA GLU A 214 3.95 73.29 13.56
C GLU A 214 3.77 71.97 12.78
N VAL A 215 3.60 72.04 11.44
CA VAL A 215 3.66 70.91 10.52
C VAL A 215 4.52 71.31 9.32
N ASP A 216 5.48 70.49 8.92
CA ASP A 216 6.37 70.83 7.81
C ASP A 216 5.64 70.78 6.47
N ILE A 217 5.06 69.62 6.13
CA ILE A 217 4.21 69.46 4.94
C ILE A 217 2.87 68.83 5.35
N HIS A 218 1.79 69.59 5.21
CA HIS A 218 0.42 69.19 5.50
C HIS A 218 -0.25 68.64 4.24
N LEU A 219 -0.73 67.40 4.28
CA LEU A 219 -1.52 66.78 3.22
C LEU A 219 -3.00 66.77 3.57
N ASP A 220 -3.81 67.37 2.69
CA ASP A 220 -5.27 67.33 2.80
C ASP A 220 -5.79 65.91 2.54
N GLY A 221 -6.78 65.46 3.32
CA GLY A 221 -7.55 64.25 3.03
C GLY A 221 -8.58 64.47 1.92
N GLY A 222 -9.05 63.39 1.30
CA GLY A 222 -10.03 63.42 0.23
C GLY A 222 -9.78 62.35 -0.84
N THR A 223 -10.41 62.53 -2.01
CA THR A 223 -10.21 61.62 -3.15
C THR A 223 -9.22 62.20 -4.17
N ILE A 224 -8.15 61.46 -4.43
CA ILE A 224 -7.25 61.65 -5.57
C ILE A 224 -7.97 61.13 -6.82
N SER A 225 -8.26 62.03 -7.75
CA SER A 225 -8.97 61.75 -9.02
C SER A 225 -8.10 61.92 -10.26
N THR A 226 -6.83 62.28 -10.08
CA THR A 226 -5.83 62.47 -11.15
C THR A 226 -4.50 61.81 -10.75
N ASN A 227 -3.49 61.85 -11.64
CA ASN A 227 -2.14 61.42 -11.26
C ASN A 227 -1.50 62.46 -10.34
N VAL A 228 -1.14 62.05 -9.12
CA VAL A 228 -0.52 62.88 -8.09
C VAL A 228 0.82 62.29 -7.68
N ARG A 229 1.79 63.15 -7.39
CA ARG A 229 3.11 62.76 -6.89
C ARG A 229 3.42 63.44 -5.56
N TRP A 230 3.85 62.67 -4.57
CA TRP A 230 4.34 63.15 -3.28
C TRP A 230 5.83 62.82 -3.13
N GLY A 231 6.63 63.83 -2.81
CA GLY A 231 8.07 63.70 -2.64
C GLY A 231 8.63 64.72 -1.66
N ALA A 232 9.34 64.24 -0.64
CA ALA A 232 10.05 65.03 0.35
C ALA A 232 11.45 64.43 0.63
N SER A 233 12.36 65.21 1.23
CA SER A 233 13.59 64.65 1.81
C SER A 233 13.27 63.74 2.99
N SER A 234 14.18 62.83 3.34
CA SER A 234 14.07 61.95 4.50
C SER A 234 14.21 62.66 5.85
N ASP A 235 14.65 63.92 5.84
CA ASP A 235 14.89 64.72 7.05
C ASP A 235 13.62 65.30 7.67
N TYR A 236 12.52 65.31 6.91
CA TYR A 236 11.21 65.82 7.33
C TYR A 236 10.10 64.93 6.77
N SER A 237 8.87 65.19 7.19
CA SER A 237 7.72 64.31 6.89
C SER A 237 6.55 65.04 6.24
N MET A 238 5.81 64.28 5.42
CA MET A 238 4.53 64.67 4.87
C MET A 238 3.42 64.09 5.74
N THR A 239 2.63 64.96 6.38
CA THR A 239 1.62 64.56 7.37
C THR A 239 0.23 64.45 6.74
N VAL A 240 -0.34 63.25 6.73
CA VAL A 240 -1.71 62.95 6.28
C VAL A 240 -2.72 63.27 7.37
N THR A 241 -3.58 64.27 7.11
CA THR A 241 -4.50 64.80 8.13
C THR A 241 -5.95 64.34 8.03
N GLY A 242 -6.34 63.70 6.93
CA GLY A 242 -7.59 62.93 6.81
C GLY A 242 -7.40 61.69 5.95
N ASP A 243 -8.45 60.87 5.81
CA ASP A 243 -8.45 59.72 4.90
C ASP A 243 -8.13 60.14 3.46
N VAL A 244 -7.31 59.34 2.78
CA VAL A 244 -6.95 59.53 1.37
C VAL A 244 -7.52 58.37 0.55
N SER A 245 -8.26 58.66 -0.52
CA SER A 245 -8.78 57.65 -1.44
C SER A 245 -8.22 57.87 -2.84
N ILE A 246 -7.49 56.91 -3.40
CA ILE A 246 -7.07 56.92 -4.80
C ILE A 246 -8.24 56.38 -5.62
N GLY A 247 -8.92 57.25 -6.35
CA GLY A 247 -10.06 56.89 -7.19
C GLY A 247 -9.67 55.98 -8.36
N ALA A 248 -10.65 55.26 -8.90
CA ALA A 248 -10.43 54.41 -10.08
C ALA A 248 -9.86 55.23 -11.25
N GLY A 249 -8.83 54.71 -11.92
CA GLY A 249 -8.12 55.39 -13.01
C GLY A 249 -7.14 56.50 -12.58
N ALA A 250 -7.08 56.85 -11.31
CA ALA A 250 -6.10 57.79 -10.76
C ALA A 250 -4.87 57.05 -10.20
N SER A 251 -3.76 57.77 -10.01
CA SER A 251 -2.56 57.21 -9.40
C SER A 251 -1.92 58.15 -8.39
N LEU A 252 -1.33 57.56 -7.33
CA LEU A 252 -0.47 58.24 -6.38
C LEU A 252 0.93 57.64 -6.46
N GLU A 253 1.91 58.45 -6.84
CA GLU A 253 3.33 58.11 -6.80
C GLU A 253 3.98 58.72 -5.56
N ILE A 254 4.69 57.90 -4.78
CA ILE A 254 5.55 58.32 -3.67
C ILE A 254 7.01 58.21 -4.12
N ALA A 255 7.73 59.33 -4.08
CA ALA A 255 9.13 59.39 -4.50
C ALA A 255 10.08 58.74 -3.46
N PRO A 256 11.23 58.17 -3.88
CA PRO A 256 12.22 57.59 -2.96
C PRO A 256 12.67 58.56 -1.86
N GLY A 257 12.88 58.05 -0.64
CA GLY A 257 13.30 58.83 0.53
C GLY A 257 12.17 59.55 1.27
N THR A 258 10.94 59.51 0.75
CA THR A 258 9.81 60.22 1.34
C THR A 258 9.30 59.52 2.60
N VAL A 259 9.07 60.30 3.66
CA VAL A 259 8.44 59.85 4.92
C VAL A 259 7.01 60.40 5.00
N VAL A 260 6.02 59.50 4.98
CA VAL A 260 4.60 59.82 5.11
C VAL A 260 4.13 59.43 6.51
N LYS A 261 3.65 60.41 7.27
CA LYS A 261 3.20 60.25 8.66
C LYS A 261 1.69 60.41 8.77
N PHE A 262 1.03 59.54 9.52
CA PHE A 262 -0.42 59.54 9.65
C PHE A 262 -0.87 60.09 11.00
N ARG A 263 -1.84 61.01 10.99
CA ARG A 263 -2.63 61.28 12.19
C ARG A 263 -3.43 60.04 12.59
N GLN A 264 -3.75 59.97 13.88
CA GLN A 264 -4.51 58.86 14.44
C GLN A 264 -5.79 58.60 13.63
N ASN A 265 -6.11 57.33 13.38
CA ASN A 265 -7.28 56.86 12.61
C ASN A 265 -7.29 57.11 11.10
N ASN A 266 -6.27 57.74 10.52
CA ASN A 266 -6.26 57.97 9.07
C ASN A 266 -5.80 56.73 8.29
N ARG A 267 -6.15 56.68 7.00
CA ARG A 267 -5.82 55.56 6.09
C ARG A 267 -5.61 56.01 4.65
N ILE A 268 -5.08 55.11 3.83
CA ILE A 268 -5.13 55.20 2.36
C ILE A 268 -6.03 54.09 1.81
N MET A 269 -7.08 54.46 1.08
CA MET A 269 -7.89 53.57 0.26
C MET A 269 -7.42 53.61 -1.19
N VAL A 270 -7.18 52.46 -1.82
CA VAL A 270 -6.64 52.35 -3.17
C VAL A 270 -7.66 51.64 -4.07
N TYR A 271 -8.40 52.42 -4.86
CA TYR A 271 -9.26 51.93 -5.94
C TYR A 271 -8.62 52.12 -7.33
N GLY A 272 -7.63 53.02 -7.43
CA GLY A 272 -6.75 53.22 -8.58
C GLY A 272 -5.37 52.58 -8.37
N GLU A 273 -4.30 53.35 -8.53
CA GLU A 273 -2.94 52.83 -8.42
C GLU A 273 -2.08 53.54 -7.36
N LEU A 274 -1.41 52.78 -6.49
CA LEU A 274 -0.36 53.29 -5.58
C LEU A 274 1.02 52.81 -6.04
N ARG A 275 1.94 53.74 -6.30
CA ARG A 275 3.34 53.44 -6.67
C ARG A 275 4.30 54.01 -5.63
N ALA A 276 4.86 53.16 -4.79
CA ALA A 276 5.88 53.51 -3.80
C ALA A 276 7.15 52.70 -4.07
N ARG A 277 7.99 53.17 -5.00
CA ARG A 277 9.23 52.49 -5.39
C ARG A 277 10.42 53.21 -4.79
N GLY A 278 10.80 52.83 -3.58
CA GLY A 278 11.99 53.33 -2.90
C GLY A 278 13.28 52.70 -3.43
N GLU A 279 14.39 53.08 -2.82
CA GLU A 279 15.71 52.50 -3.05
C GLU A 279 16.34 52.11 -1.70
N GLU A 280 17.32 51.21 -1.70
CA GLU A 280 17.98 50.76 -0.45
C GLU A 280 18.52 51.91 0.40
N SER A 281 19.14 52.92 -0.24
CA SER A 281 19.68 54.11 0.40
C SER A 281 18.62 55.20 0.65
N ARG A 282 17.45 55.10 0.03
CA ARG A 282 16.36 56.09 0.04
C ARG A 282 15.01 55.40 0.16
N LYS A 283 14.80 54.74 1.31
CA LYS A 283 13.58 53.99 1.62
C LYS A 283 12.38 54.92 1.75
N ILE A 284 11.19 54.41 1.44
CA ILE A 284 9.92 55.11 1.66
C ILE A 284 9.35 54.64 3.01
N PHE A 285 8.80 55.54 3.81
CA PHE A 285 8.21 55.21 5.10
C PHE A 285 6.74 55.64 5.17
N PHE A 286 5.89 54.74 5.67
CA PHE A 286 4.51 55.00 6.08
C PHE A 286 4.40 54.68 7.57
N THR A 287 4.27 55.70 8.42
CA THR A 287 4.45 55.52 9.87
C THR A 287 3.56 56.43 10.72
N ASP A 288 3.63 56.24 12.04
CA ASP A 288 2.99 57.04 13.07
C ASP A 288 3.45 58.51 13.01
N LEU A 289 2.56 59.45 13.34
CA LEU A 289 2.92 60.86 13.49
C LEU A 289 4.05 61.06 14.51
N ARG A 290 4.09 60.23 15.55
CA ARG A 290 4.99 60.29 16.70
C ARG A 290 6.31 59.53 16.46
N ASP A 291 6.51 58.95 15.29
CA ASP A 291 7.71 58.18 14.98
C ASP A 291 8.90 59.09 14.66
N ASP A 292 9.59 59.54 15.70
CA ASP A 292 10.76 60.41 15.56
C ASP A 292 11.99 59.74 14.93
N SER A 293 11.97 58.41 14.75
CA SER A 293 13.10 57.68 14.19
C SER A 293 13.32 57.98 12.70
N VAL A 294 12.30 58.50 12.00
CA VAL A 294 12.32 58.85 10.58
C VAL A 294 11.53 60.13 10.30
N GLY A 295 12.02 60.97 9.38
CA GLY A 295 11.29 62.17 8.93
C GLY A 295 11.08 63.26 10.00
N GLY A 296 11.91 63.26 11.05
CA GLY A 296 11.95 64.26 12.12
C GLY A 296 10.74 64.26 13.08
N ASP A 297 10.82 65.05 14.14
CA ASP A 297 9.74 65.25 15.13
C ASP A 297 8.60 66.09 14.52
N ALA A 298 7.54 65.41 14.09
CA ALA A 298 6.43 65.98 13.32
C ALA A 298 5.29 66.52 14.20
N ASN A 299 5.18 66.06 15.45
CA ASN A 299 4.21 66.48 16.46
C ASN A 299 4.77 67.51 17.45
N ARG A 300 6.08 67.80 17.39
CA ARG A 300 6.78 68.85 18.14
C ARG A 300 6.78 68.66 19.65
N ASP A 301 6.67 67.42 20.11
CA ASP A 301 6.79 67.08 21.53
C ASP A 301 8.17 66.47 21.88
N GLY A 302 9.11 66.46 20.93
CA GLY A 302 10.37 65.74 21.07
C GLY A 302 10.13 64.27 21.34
N SER A 303 10.93 63.65 22.21
CA SER A 303 10.74 62.24 22.56
C SER A 303 9.70 62.00 23.66
N GLU A 304 8.75 62.92 23.89
CA GLU A 304 7.75 62.79 24.96
C GLU A 304 6.72 61.69 24.69
N THR A 305 6.31 61.51 23.43
CA THR A 305 5.44 60.40 23.03
C THR A 305 6.18 59.42 22.12
N LEU A 306 5.86 58.14 22.25
CA LEU A 306 6.45 57.07 21.42
C LEU A 306 5.40 56.57 20.41
N PRO A 307 5.84 56.07 19.23
CA PRO A 307 4.93 55.42 18.30
C PRO A 307 4.28 54.19 18.94
N GLU A 308 3.05 53.88 18.53
CA GLU A 308 2.24 52.80 19.11
C GLU A 308 1.63 51.95 18.00
N LYS A 309 1.62 50.62 18.19
CA LYS A 309 0.94 49.70 17.28
C LYS A 309 -0.54 50.11 17.12
N GLY A 310 -1.02 50.22 15.89
CA GLY A 310 -2.40 50.61 15.62
C GLY A 310 -2.70 52.08 15.82
N TRP A 311 -1.74 52.98 15.62
CA TRP A 311 -2.00 54.42 15.64
C TRP A 311 -2.88 54.86 14.46
N TRP A 312 -2.51 54.42 13.26
CA TRP A 312 -3.26 54.65 12.03
C TRP A 312 -3.87 53.34 11.54
N ARG A 313 -4.77 53.45 10.55
CA ARG A 313 -5.60 52.31 10.15
C ARG A 313 -4.86 51.35 9.23
N SER A 314 -4.71 51.68 7.96
CA SER A 314 -4.16 50.76 6.94
C SER A 314 -3.91 51.45 5.60
N ILE A 315 -3.15 50.81 4.72
CA ILE A 315 -3.28 50.96 3.27
C ILE A 315 -4.18 49.82 2.77
N ASN A 316 -5.30 50.15 2.13
CA ASN A 316 -6.32 49.18 1.76
C ASN A 316 -6.59 49.21 0.25
N ILE A 317 -6.19 48.13 -0.43
CA ILE A 317 -6.29 47.97 -1.88
C ILE A 317 -7.53 47.11 -2.17
N GLN A 318 -8.50 47.69 -2.88
CA GLN A 318 -9.81 47.08 -3.11
C GLN A 318 -10.27 47.23 -4.57
N ASN A 319 -11.28 46.45 -4.96
CA ASN A 319 -11.85 46.44 -6.31
C ASN A 319 -10.73 46.25 -7.35
N GLU A 320 -10.67 47.09 -8.38
CA GLU A 320 -9.64 47.05 -9.43
C GLU A 320 -8.31 47.71 -9.02
N GLY A 321 -8.22 48.18 -7.77
CA GLY A 321 -7.06 48.89 -7.25
C GLY A 321 -5.78 48.06 -7.23
N SER A 322 -4.66 48.68 -7.59
CA SER A 322 -3.35 48.03 -7.66
C SER A 322 -2.28 48.78 -6.86
N ALA A 323 -1.27 48.07 -6.36
CA ALA A 323 -0.13 48.71 -5.72
C ALA A 323 1.21 48.05 -6.06
N VAL A 324 2.25 48.88 -6.14
CA VAL A 324 3.64 48.43 -6.16
C VAL A 324 4.39 49.11 -5.02
N LEU A 325 4.94 48.31 -4.11
CA LEU A 325 5.78 48.74 -3.01
C LEU A 325 7.15 48.09 -3.14
N GLU A 326 8.20 48.91 -3.19
CA GLU A 326 9.59 48.46 -3.24
C GLU A 326 10.40 49.28 -2.23
N TRP A 327 11.28 48.65 -1.46
CA TRP A 327 12.11 49.33 -0.45
C TRP A 327 11.30 50.27 0.47
N SER A 328 10.11 49.81 0.86
CA SER A 328 9.14 50.57 1.66
C SER A 328 9.00 49.97 3.05
N THR A 329 8.89 50.81 4.08
CA THR A 329 8.59 50.40 5.46
C THR A 329 7.21 50.91 5.83
N LEU A 330 6.33 49.99 6.21
CA LEU A 330 5.04 50.29 6.80
C LEU A 330 5.12 49.90 8.28
N ALA A 331 4.90 50.88 9.17
CA ALA A 331 5.02 50.69 10.62
C ALA A 331 3.82 51.25 11.41
N TYR A 332 3.54 50.67 12.58
CA TYR A 332 2.60 51.22 13.59
C TYR A 332 1.13 51.39 13.13
N GLY A 333 0.72 50.66 12.09
CA GLY A 333 -0.66 50.66 11.58
C GLY A 333 -1.51 49.52 12.15
N GLY A 334 -2.68 49.28 11.57
CA GLY A 334 -3.54 48.11 11.85
C GLY A 334 -4.76 48.37 12.73
N ARG A 335 -5.03 49.61 13.18
CA ARG A 335 -5.97 49.90 14.29
C ARG A 335 -7.33 49.21 14.23
N SER A 336 -8.18 49.62 13.29
CA SER A 336 -9.55 49.11 13.15
C SER A 336 -9.73 48.15 11.98
N ASP A 337 -8.74 48.10 11.08
CA ASP A 337 -8.77 47.27 9.87
C ASP A 337 -7.99 45.96 10.07
N ASN A 338 -7.36 45.78 11.24
CA ASN A 338 -6.61 44.60 11.67
C ASN A 338 -5.45 44.20 10.74
N SER A 339 -5.00 45.11 9.87
CA SER A 339 -3.81 44.93 9.06
C SER A 339 -3.26 46.29 8.61
N ILE A 340 -1.94 46.39 8.48
CA ILE A 340 -1.30 47.61 7.96
C ILE A 340 -1.39 47.70 6.42
N LEU A 341 -1.41 46.55 5.72
CA LEU A 341 -1.64 46.45 4.28
C LEU A 341 -2.69 45.38 3.97
N LEU A 342 -3.81 45.80 3.38
CA LEU A 342 -4.92 44.91 3.01
C LEU A 342 -5.06 44.84 1.49
N LYS A 343 -5.09 43.64 0.92
CA LYS A 343 -5.39 43.40 -0.50
C LYS A 343 -6.66 42.58 -0.67
N SER A 344 -7.62 43.14 -1.39
CA SER A 344 -8.85 42.48 -1.85
C SER A 344 -9.20 42.94 -3.28
N GLY A 345 -10.13 42.24 -3.95
CA GLY A 345 -10.54 42.58 -5.32
C GLY A 345 -9.55 42.17 -6.43
N SER A 346 -9.85 42.57 -7.66
CA SER A 346 -9.23 42.13 -8.93
C SER A 346 -7.91 42.79 -9.32
N GLY A 347 -7.54 43.92 -8.72
CA GLY A 347 -6.26 44.56 -9.05
C GLY A 347 -5.03 43.79 -8.53
N SER A 348 -3.83 44.28 -8.85
CA SER A 348 -2.55 43.61 -8.59
C SER A 348 -1.82 44.12 -7.34
N LEU A 349 -0.98 43.29 -6.73
CA LEU A 349 -0.06 43.68 -5.66
C LEU A 349 1.35 43.18 -5.97
N ARG A 350 2.33 44.08 -5.96
CA ARG A 350 3.75 43.73 -5.99
C ARG A 350 4.44 44.30 -4.77
N ILE A 351 5.10 43.44 -4.01
CA ILE A 351 5.89 43.84 -2.85
C ILE A 351 7.30 43.25 -2.95
N SER A 352 8.33 44.10 -2.85
CA SER A 352 9.70 43.61 -2.75
C SER A 352 10.58 44.44 -1.83
N ASN A 353 11.46 43.79 -1.08
CA ASN A 353 12.38 44.48 -0.16
C ASN A 353 11.65 45.41 0.84
N CYS A 354 10.40 45.07 1.20
CA CYS A 354 9.58 45.87 2.10
C CYS A 354 9.65 45.37 3.54
N ARG A 355 9.36 46.25 4.49
CA ARG A 355 9.24 45.93 5.92
C ARG A 355 7.82 46.23 6.39
N PHE A 356 7.17 45.26 7.01
CA PHE A 356 5.85 45.38 7.65
C PHE A 356 6.03 45.11 9.13
N ILE A 357 6.08 46.17 9.93
CA ILE A 357 6.50 46.06 11.33
C ILE A 357 5.53 46.73 12.29
N ASP A 358 5.49 46.25 13.53
CA ASP A 358 4.74 46.87 14.63
C ASP A 358 3.24 47.11 14.31
N SER A 359 2.61 46.23 13.53
CA SER A 359 1.16 46.29 13.30
C SER A 359 0.41 45.85 14.57
N SER A 360 -0.72 46.50 14.89
CA SER A 360 -1.63 46.00 15.93
C SER A 360 -2.39 44.73 15.51
N GLY A 361 -2.30 44.36 14.24
CA GLY A 361 -2.90 43.17 13.66
C GLY A 361 -1.93 42.50 12.68
N GLU A 362 -2.38 42.25 11.47
CA GLU A 362 -1.60 41.59 10.43
C GLU A 362 -0.61 42.55 9.74
N GLY A 363 0.60 42.08 9.39
CA GLY A 363 1.53 42.83 8.53
C GLY A 363 1.00 42.95 7.10
N LEU A 364 0.42 41.87 6.57
CA LEU A 364 -0.27 41.86 5.28
C LEU A 364 -1.44 40.88 5.30
N ARG A 365 -2.61 41.32 4.80
CA ARG A 365 -3.75 40.45 4.47
C ARG A 365 -3.94 40.37 2.97
N VAL A 366 -3.96 39.18 2.38
CA VAL A 366 -4.31 38.97 0.98
C VAL A 366 -5.54 38.09 0.85
N SER A 367 -6.63 38.67 0.34
CA SER A 367 -7.83 37.94 -0.09
C SER A 367 -7.68 37.47 -1.54
N ALA A 368 -8.34 36.38 -1.90
CA ALA A 368 -8.34 35.85 -3.26
C ALA A 368 -9.02 36.79 -4.28
N GLY A 369 -8.86 36.46 -5.57
CA GLY A 369 -9.54 37.14 -6.67
C GLY A 369 -8.76 38.28 -7.32
N TYR A 370 -7.47 38.43 -7.01
CA TYR A 370 -6.55 39.39 -7.65
C TYR A 370 -6.06 38.92 -9.03
N SER A 371 -5.62 39.86 -9.86
CA SER A 371 -4.99 39.57 -11.16
C SER A 371 -3.54 39.12 -11.04
N LEU A 372 -2.80 39.63 -10.04
CA LEU A 372 -1.41 39.27 -9.77
C LEU A 372 -1.04 39.58 -8.31
N PHE A 373 -0.31 38.67 -7.67
CA PHE A 373 0.36 38.91 -6.40
C PHE A 373 1.80 38.40 -6.48
N GLU A 374 2.76 39.32 -6.41
CA GLU A 374 4.20 39.02 -6.40
C GLU A 374 4.82 39.50 -5.08
N SER A 375 5.60 38.63 -4.45
CA SER A 375 6.31 38.90 -3.19
C SER A 375 7.74 38.38 -3.26
N SER A 376 8.71 39.19 -2.81
CA SER A 376 10.10 38.75 -2.62
C SER A 376 10.88 39.60 -1.62
N ASN A 377 11.78 38.98 -0.86
CA ASN A 377 12.72 39.62 0.06
C ASN A 377 12.07 40.58 1.08
N ASN A 378 10.87 40.29 1.57
CA ASN A 378 10.19 41.15 2.53
C ASN A 378 10.48 40.71 3.97
N TYR A 379 10.32 41.63 4.92
CA TYR A 379 10.47 41.37 6.35
C TYR A 379 9.15 41.70 7.07
N PHE A 380 8.59 40.72 7.78
CA PHE A 380 7.39 40.85 8.59
C PHE A 380 7.77 40.68 10.07
N GLY A 381 7.74 41.77 10.85
CA GLY A 381 8.22 41.72 12.23
C GLY A 381 7.30 42.34 13.27
N ASP A 382 7.27 41.76 14.47
CA ASP A 382 6.54 42.31 15.63
C ASP A 382 5.04 42.57 15.37
N ASN A 383 4.39 41.73 14.56
CA ASN A 383 2.94 41.83 14.26
C ASN A 383 2.14 40.74 15.01
N SER A 384 0.82 40.89 15.13
CA SER A 384 0.00 39.77 15.63
C SER A 384 0.00 38.59 14.66
N THR A 385 0.14 38.88 13.36
CA THR A 385 0.37 37.88 12.32
C THR A 385 1.21 38.52 11.23
N GLY A 386 2.29 37.88 10.79
CA GLY A 386 3.12 38.45 9.72
C GLY A 386 2.33 38.58 8.41
N LEU A 387 1.83 37.44 7.91
CA LEU A 387 1.04 37.35 6.68
C LEU A 387 -0.20 36.50 6.89
N ARG A 388 -1.37 37.00 6.47
CA ARG A 388 -2.61 36.23 6.38
C ARG A 388 -3.05 36.05 4.93
N LEU A 389 -3.27 34.80 4.53
CA LEU A 389 -3.68 34.41 3.20
C LEU A 389 -5.08 33.79 3.23
N GLY A 390 -5.95 34.31 2.37
CA GLY A 390 -7.22 33.65 2.06
C GLY A 390 -6.98 32.31 1.36
N ILE A 391 -7.85 31.33 1.56
CA ILE A 391 -7.68 29.95 1.08
C ILE A 391 -7.46 29.85 -0.45
N ASN A 392 -8.00 30.78 -1.25
CA ASN A 392 -7.81 30.82 -2.71
C ASN A 392 -6.71 31.80 -3.17
N ALA A 393 -5.86 32.28 -2.26
CA ALA A 393 -4.71 33.13 -2.59
C ALA A 393 -3.45 32.25 -2.77
N SER A 394 -2.79 32.41 -3.92
CA SER A 394 -1.46 31.86 -4.18
C SER A 394 -0.37 32.72 -3.55
N PHE A 395 0.59 32.09 -2.89
CA PHE A 395 1.77 32.72 -2.32
C PHE A 395 2.97 31.82 -2.59
N SER A 396 4.01 32.35 -3.22
CA SER A 396 5.20 31.58 -3.59
C SER A 396 6.44 32.44 -3.39
N ASP A 397 6.86 32.60 -2.14
CA ASP A 397 8.01 33.39 -1.74
C ASP A 397 8.83 32.66 -0.68
N LEU A 398 10.01 32.19 -1.11
CA LEU A 398 10.97 31.48 -0.25
C LEU A 398 12.02 32.40 0.37
N THR A 399 11.91 33.71 0.13
CA THR A 399 12.97 34.70 0.43
C THR A 399 12.59 35.67 1.55
N SER A 400 11.29 35.81 1.84
CA SER A 400 10.81 36.66 2.93
C SER A 400 11.11 36.07 4.31
N GLN A 401 11.28 36.96 5.29
CA GLN A 401 11.64 36.66 6.68
C GLN A 401 10.51 37.08 7.62
N PHE A 402 10.34 36.32 8.70
CA PHE A 402 9.34 36.54 9.72
C PHE A 402 10.00 36.48 11.11
N GLU A 403 9.76 37.46 11.98
CA GLU A 403 10.43 37.53 13.28
C GLU A 403 9.55 38.27 14.31
N GLY A 404 9.49 37.80 15.56
CA GLY A 404 8.75 38.50 16.63
C GLY A 404 7.22 38.57 16.44
N ASN A 405 6.65 37.92 15.42
CA ASN A 405 5.20 37.86 15.23
C ASN A 405 4.55 36.84 16.18
N ASP A 406 3.30 37.01 16.60
CA ASP A 406 2.59 35.94 17.34
C ASP A 406 2.36 34.70 16.46
N LEU A 407 2.21 34.90 15.14
CA LEU A 407 2.11 33.87 14.12
C LEU A 407 2.73 34.37 12.80
N ASP A 408 3.59 33.58 12.16
CA ASP A 408 4.28 34.04 10.95
C ASP A 408 3.35 34.08 9.73
N ILE A 409 2.79 32.93 9.34
CA ILE A 409 1.85 32.83 8.23
C ILE A 409 0.56 32.13 8.65
N HIS A 410 -0.57 32.83 8.54
CA HIS A 410 -1.91 32.31 8.75
C HIS A 410 -2.57 31.93 7.42
N LEU A 411 -2.97 30.67 7.28
CA LEU A 411 -3.80 30.17 6.19
C LEU A 411 -5.26 30.05 6.65
N ASP A 412 -6.17 30.76 5.98
CA ASP A 412 -7.61 30.61 6.21
C ASP A 412 -8.06 29.19 5.80
N GLY A 413 -8.90 28.52 6.60
CA GLY A 413 -9.57 27.28 6.20
C GLY A 413 -10.73 27.51 5.21
N GLY A 414 -11.12 26.48 4.46
CA GLY A 414 -12.24 26.53 3.53
C GLY A 414 -12.02 25.73 2.24
N ALA A 415 -12.76 26.10 1.20
CA ALA A 415 -12.69 25.44 -0.10
C ALA A 415 -11.76 26.19 -1.09
N ILE A 416 -10.77 25.48 -1.61
CA ILE A 416 -10.00 25.86 -2.80
C ILE A 416 -10.86 25.53 -4.02
N ASN A 417 -11.29 26.56 -4.74
CA ASN A 417 -12.16 26.48 -5.92
C ASN A 417 -11.45 26.91 -7.22
N THR A 418 -10.18 27.30 -7.13
CA THR A 418 -9.31 27.70 -8.24
C THR A 418 -7.96 27.01 -8.11
N ASN A 419 -7.09 27.11 -9.12
CA ASN A 419 -5.73 26.60 -9.02
C ASN A 419 -4.88 27.54 -8.14
N VAL A 420 -4.31 27.00 -7.07
CA VAL A 420 -3.57 27.77 -6.05
C VAL A 420 -2.18 27.17 -5.87
N VAL A 421 -1.19 28.03 -5.65
CA VAL A 421 0.21 27.66 -5.38
C VAL A 421 0.62 28.18 -4.02
N TRP A 422 1.14 27.32 -3.15
CA TRP A 422 1.69 27.69 -1.84
C TRP A 422 3.17 27.32 -1.73
N GLY A 423 4.00 28.29 -1.35
CA GLY A 423 5.44 28.16 -1.24
C GLY A 423 6.01 29.16 -0.23
N ALA A 424 6.58 28.65 0.85
CA ALA A 424 7.25 29.45 1.88
C ALA A 424 8.58 28.79 2.29
N SER A 425 9.52 29.59 2.79
CA SER A 425 10.80 29.09 3.32
C SER A 425 10.58 28.08 4.45
N SER A 426 11.43 27.05 4.52
CA SER A 426 11.40 26.01 5.55
C SER A 426 11.69 26.49 6.97
N ASN A 427 12.16 27.74 7.12
CA ASN A 427 12.43 28.36 8.42
C ASN A 427 11.14 28.74 9.17
N TYR A 428 10.02 28.82 8.47
CA TYR A 428 8.72 29.21 9.02
C TYR A 428 7.63 28.28 8.50
N SER A 429 6.45 28.38 9.08
CA SER A 429 5.33 27.50 8.75
C SER A 429 4.08 28.28 8.34
N MET A 430 3.34 27.69 7.41
CA MET A 430 2.00 28.13 7.04
C MET A 430 0.99 27.37 7.89
N VAL A 431 0.28 28.07 8.78
CA VAL A 431 -0.61 27.44 9.76
C VAL A 431 -2.06 27.50 9.29
N ALA A 432 -2.65 26.33 9.04
CA ALA A 432 -4.04 26.20 8.64
C ALA A 432 -4.99 26.35 9.84
N SER A 433 -5.92 27.31 9.74
CA SER A 433 -6.90 27.62 10.79
C SER A 433 -8.15 26.73 10.78
N GLY A 434 -8.42 26.01 9.69
CA GLY A 434 -9.54 25.07 9.57
C GLY A 434 -9.29 24.01 8.50
N ASP A 435 -10.30 23.19 8.23
CA ASP A 435 -10.28 22.19 7.15
C ASP A 435 -9.99 22.85 5.79
N ILE A 436 -9.21 22.16 4.96
CA ILE A 436 -8.93 22.54 3.58
C ILE A 436 -9.65 21.56 2.67
N THR A 437 -10.49 22.05 1.76
CA THR A 437 -11.15 21.23 0.74
C THR A 437 -10.72 21.68 -0.65
N ILE A 438 -10.06 20.81 -1.41
CA ILE A 438 -9.74 21.05 -2.82
C ILE A 438 -10.95 20.59 -3.64
N ALA A 439 -11.73 21.53 -4.18
CA ALA A 439 -12.92 21.24 -4.95
C ALA A 439 -12.59 20.52 -6.27
N ALA A 440 -13.58 19.84 -6.85
CA ALA A 440 -13.44 19.22 -8.16
C ALA A 440 -13.06 20.28 -9.22
N GLY A 441 -12.09 19.98 -10.08
CA GLY A 441 -11.57 20.90 -11.10
C GLY A 441 -10.58 21.96 -10.59
N ALA A 442 -10.33 22.04 -9.29
CA ALA A 442 -9.31 22.89 -8.69
C ALA A 442 -8.04 22.10 -8.34
N SER A 443 -6.91 22.80 -8.22
CA SER A 443 -5.63 22.22 -7.79
C SER A 443 -4.96 23.02 -6.69
N LEU A 444 -4.29 22.32 -5.77
CA LEU A 444 -3.31 22.91 -4.86
C LEU A 444 -1.92 22.38 -5.21
N GLU A 445 -1.01 23.27 -5.57
CA GLU A 445 0.41 22.97 -5.70
C GLU A 445 1.17 23.48 -4.46
N VAL A 446 1.94 22.62 -3.81
CA VAL A 446 2.84 22.97 -2.69
C VAL A 446 4.28 22.88 -3.16
N LYS A 447 5.04 23.98 -3.01
CA LYS A 447 6.44 24.07 -3.45
C LYS A 447 7.40 23.46 -2.43
N ALA A 448 8.52 22.93 -2.92
CA ALA A 448 9.58 22.32 -2.12
C ALA A 448 10.05 23.21 -0.94
N GLY A 449 10.32 22.59 0.21
CA GLY A 449 10.74 23.24 1.46
C GLY A 449 9.59 23.82 2.29
N THR A 450 8.36 23.84 1.76
CA THR A 450 7.21 24.42 2.49
C THR A 450 6.80 23.53 3.66
N VAL A 451 6.58 24.16 4.83
CA VAL A 451 6.04 23.51 6.03
C VAL A 451 4.60 23.99 6.26
N ILE A 452 3.64 23.06 6.21
CA ILE A 452 2.23 23.32 6.51
C ILE A 452 1.89 22.66 7.84
N LYS A 453 1.42 23.48 8.79
CA LYS A 453 1.07 23.07 10.14
C LYS A 453 -0.43 23.11 10.37
N PHE A 454 -0.98 22.09 11.02
CA PHE A 454 -2.42 21.96 11.26
C PHE A 454 -2.77 22.11 12.73
N ARG A 455 -3.79 22.94 13.01
CA ARG A 455 -4.44 22.96 14.32
C ARG A 455 -5.21 21.66 14.55
N GLN A 456 -5.50 21.40 15.83
CA GLN A 456 -6.15 20.17 16.26
C GLN A 456 -7.42 19.88 15.46
N ASN A 457 -7.58 18.63 15.03
CA ASN A 457 -8.72 18.11 14.27
C ASN A 457 -8.94 18.69 12.86
N ASN A 458 -8.03 19.51 12.32
CA ASN A 458 -8.10 19.92 10.91
C ASN A 458 -7.71 18.77 9.96
N ARG A 459 -8.08 18.89 8.69
CA ARG A 459 -7.73 17.94 7.61
C ARG A 459 -7.65 18.57 6.23
N ILE A 460 -7.13 17.81 5.28
CA ILE A 460 -7.24 18.09 3.85
C ILE A 460 -8.20 17.08 3.20
N ILE A 461 -9.19 17.58 2.46
CA ILE A 461 -10.10 16.79 1.63
C ILE A 461 -9.85 17.12 0.16
N VAL A 462 -9.63 16.12 -0.67
CA VAL A 462 -9.26 16.29 -2.07
C VAL A 462 -10.33 15.69 -2.98
N TYR A 463 -11.12 16.56 -3.62
CA TYR A 463 -11.99 16.21 -4.76
C TYR A 463 -11.35 16.58 -6.12
N GLY A 464 -10.40 17.52 -6.12
CA GLY A 464 -9.62 17.95 -7.28
C GLY A 464 -8.22 17.31 -7.32
N HIS A 465 -7.17 18.13 -7.40
CA HIS A 465 -5.77 17.67 -7.44
C HIS A 465 -4.92 18.29 -6.32
N LEU A 466 -4.13 17.47 -5.62
CA LEU A 466 -3.08 17.91 -4.70
C LEU A 466 -1.71 17.52 -5.24
N GLU A 467 -0.89 18.50 -5.58
CA GLU A 467 0.50 18.29 -6.02
C GLU A 467 1.47 18.79 -4.93
N ALA A 468 2.23 17.88 -4.34
CA ALA A 468 3.26 18.20 -3.36
C ALA A 468 4.57 17.53 -3.78
N LYS A 469 5.45 18.29 -4.43
CA LYS A 469 6.73 17.81 -4.95
C LYS A 469 7.89 18.54 -4.28
N GLY A 470 8.42 17.92 -3.24
CA GLY A 470 9.61 18.35 -2.52
C GLY A 470 10.91 17.97 -3.24
N ARG A 471 12.01 18.13 -2.52
CA ARG A 471 13.35 17.63 -2.90
C ARG A 471 14.01 17.03 -1.66
N GLU A 472 15.02 16.19 -1.83
CA GLU A 472 15.76 15.58 -0.72
C GLU A 472 16.31 16.61 0.28
N ASP A 473 16.85 17.72 -0.21
CA ASP A 473 17.38 18.83 0.60
C ASP A 473 16.32 19.84 1.04
N ALA A 474 15.08 19.71 0.55
CA ALA A 474 13.97 20.62 0.84
C ALA A 474 12.63 19.87 0.80
N PRO A 475 12.38 18.97 1.75
CA PRO A 475 11.14 18.19 1.80
C PRO A 475 9.94 19.09 2.12
N ILE A 476 8.76 18.70 1.65
CA ILE A 476 7.50 19.34 2.05
C ILE A 476 7.00 18.66 3.32
N ASN A 477 6.65 19.43 4.35
CA ASN A 477 6.21 18.90 5.63
C ASN A 477 4.73 19.22 5.88
N PHE A 478 3.95 18.19 6.21
CA PHE A 478 2.58 18.31 6.73
C PHE A 478 2.55 17.78 8.16
N THR A 479 2.36 18.66 9.14
CA THR A 479 2.62 18.30 10.55
C THR A 479 1.72 19.02 11.55
N ASP A 480 1.83 18.60 12.81
CA ASP A 480 1.26 19.24 14.00
C ASP A 480 1.68 20.72 14.12
N PHE A 481 0.74 21.56 14.58
CA PHE A 481 0.96 22.96 14.93
C PHE A 481 2.08 23.18 15.96
N ARG A 482 2.31 22.21 16.84
CA ARG A 482 3.32 22.22 17.92
C ARG A 482 4.67 21.63 17.51
N ASN A 483 4.86 21.27 16.23
CA ASN A 483 6.11 20.61 15.82
C ASN A 483 7.23 21.61 15.56
N ASP A 484 8.09 21.85 16.54
CA ASP A 484 9.16 22.86 16.42
C ASP A 484 10.41 22.35 15.67
N LEU A 485 10.46 21.05 15.34
CA LEU A 485 11.55 20.45 14.58
C LEU A 485 11.60 20.96 13.12
N VAL A 486 10.49 21.47 12.60
CA VAL A 486 10.36 21.97 11.22
C VAL A 486 9.48 23.22 11.16
N GLY A 487 9.89 24.21 10.36
CA GLY A 487 9.09 25.42 10.13
C GLY A 487 8.94 26.35 11.33
N GLY A 488 9.88 26.30 12.28
CA GLY A 488 9.96 27.17 13.46
C GLY A 488 8.87 26.95 14.51
N ASP A 489 9.00 27.60 15.67
CA ASP A 489 8.01 27.57 16.76
C ASP A 489 6.77 28.41 16.41
N ALA A 490 5.69 27.73 16.02
CA ALA A 490 4.49 28.37 15.49
C ALA A 490 3.45 28.72 16.58
N ASN A 491 3.54 28.06 17.73
CA ASN A 491 2.69 28.21 18.91
C ASN A 491 3.29 29.15 19.96
N ARG A 492 4.55 29.56 19.80
CA ARG A 492 5.29 30.50 20.65
C ARG A 492 5.43 30.00 22.09
N ASP A 493 5.55 28.69 22.26
CA ASP A 493 5.80 28.05 23.55
C ASP A 493 7.20 27.45 23.67
N VAL A 494 8.10 27.81 22.74
CA VAL A 494 9.49 27.37 22.66
C VAL A 494 9.60 25.88 22.37
N ASP A 495 9.66 25.07 23.44
CA ASP A 495 9.72 23.60 23.39
C ASP A 495 8.80 23.02 24.49
N GLU A 496 7.87 23.81 25.06
CA GLU A 496 7.02 23.39 26.18
C GLU A 496 6.06 22.26 25.76
N THR A 497 5.64 22.24 24.50
CA THR A 497 4.79 21.16 23.96
C THR A 497 5.47 20.42 22.82
N LEU A 498 5.33 19.09 22.82
CA LEU A 498 5.82 18.23 21.75
C LEU A 498 4.68 17.90 20.77
N PRO A 499 4.98 17.58 19.50
CA PRO A 499 3.97 17.11 18.57
C PRO A 499 3.32 15.80 19.08
N GLU A 500 2.03 15.63 18.84
CA GLU A 500 1.24 14.49 19.35
C GLU A 500 0.67 13.66 18.20
N VAL A 501 0.86 12.36 18.31
CA VAL A 501 0.25 11.37 17.43
C VAL A 501 -1.28 11.53 17.43
N GLY A 502 -1.87 11.77 16.25
CA GLY A 502 -3.32 11.97 16.11
C GLY A 502 -3.80 13.38 16.46
N TRP A 503 -2.96 14.41 16.35
CA TRP A 503 -3.36 15.80 16.57
C TRP A 503 -4.34 16.32 15.52
N TRP A 504 -4.02 16.10 14.25
CA TRP A 504 -4.87 16.44 13.11
C TRP A 504 -5.39 15.15 12.44
N ARG A 505 -6.40 15.25 11.56
CA ARG A 505 -7.13 14.05 11.17
C ARG A 505 -6.45 13.29 10.03
N SER A 506 -6.45 13.83 8.82
CA SER A 506 -6.00 13.08 7.64
C SER A 506 -5.81 13.98 6.41
N ILE A 507 -5.21 13.39 5.38
CA ILE A 507 -5.37 13.80 3.99
C ILE A 507 -6.25 12.75 3.30
N SER A 508 -7.43 13.14 2.81
CA SER A 508 -8.42 12.21 2.24
C SER A 508 -8.78 12.55 0.81
N LEU A 509 -8.53 11.62 -0.11
CA LEU A 509 -8.94 11.71 -1.51
C LEU A 509 -10.32 11.04 -1.66
N LEU A 510 -11.27 11.77 -2.26
CA LEU A 510 -12.65 11.34 -2.46
C LEU A 510 -13.07 11.51 -3.92
N ASN A 511 -14.06 10.73 -4.36
CA ASN A 511 -14.61 10.75 -5.73
C ASN A 511 -13.50 10.58 -6.78
N GLU A 512 -13.23 11.58 -7.61
CA GLU A 512 -12.20 11.56 -8.66
C GLU A 512 -10.90 12.23 -8.20
N GLY A 513 -10.78 12.58 -6.91
CA GLY A 513 -9.63 13.28 -6.36
C GLY A 513 -8.31 12.56 -6.62
N THR A 514 -7.28 13.34 -6.93
CA THR A 514 -5.93 12.87 -7.27
C THR A 514 -4.88 13.52 -6.37
N ALA A 515 -3.78 12.82 -6.10
CA ALA A 515 -2.65 13.41 -5.39
C ALA A 515 -1.31 12.84 -5.87
N SER A 516 -0.28 13.69 -5.85
CA SER A 516 1.11 13.29 -6.09
C SER A 516 1.97 13.83 -4.95
N PHE A 517 2.58 12.93 -4.20
CA PHE A 517 3.54 13.22 -3.14
C PHE A 517 4.93 12.74 -3.59
N ASP A 518 5.90 13.65 -3.60
CA ASP A 518 7.31 13.33 -3.82
C ASP A 518 8.16 14.09 -2.80
N TYR A 519 9.09 13.43 -2.12
CA TYR A 519 9.88 14.02 -1.02
C TYR A 519 9.02 14.79 0.01
N CYS A 520 7.93 14.16 0.46
CA CYS A 520 7.04 14.68 1.49
C CYS A 520 7.24 13.98 2.83
N ILE A 521 7.09 14.69 3.94
CA ILE A 521 7.07 14.16 5.29
C ILE A 521 5.70 14.51 5.91
N ILE A 522 4.92 13.48 6.24
CA ILE A 522 3.53 13.61 6.70
C ILE A 522 3.42 12.93 8.07
N GLY A 523 3.18 13.69 9.13
CA GLY A 523 3.28 13.16 10.50
C GLY A 523 2.26 13.69 11.49
N TYR A 524 2.12 12.97 12.62
CA TYR A 524 1.33 13.36 13.81
C TYR A 524 -0.18 13.49 13.55
N LEU A 525 -0.72 12.58 12.73
CA LEU A 525 -2.10 12.59 12.24
C LEU A 525 -2.87 11.32 12.60
N GLY A 526 -4.11 11.18 12.12
CA GLY A 526 -4.94 9.98 12.30
C GLY A 526 -6.06 10.10 13.34
N ALA A 527 -6.29 11.29 13.92
CA ALA A 527 -7.20 11.54 15.05
C ALA A 527 -8.48 10.68 15.10
N SER A 528 -9.53 11.08 14.38
CA SER A 528 -10.83 10.38 14.32
C SER A 528 -10.97 9.48 13.09
N ASP A 529 -10.19 9.73 12.04
CA ASP A 529 -10.26 8.99 10.78
C ASP A 529 -9.48 7.66 10.81
N ARG A 530 -8.63 7.48 11.84
CA ARG A 530 -7.81 6.29 12.09
C ARG A 530 -6.92 5.91 10.91
N ALA A 531 -6.52 6.89 10.12
CA ALA A 531 -5.50 6.75 9.08
C ALA A 531 -4.91 8.12 8.73
N GLY A 532 -3.67 8.15 8.24
CA GLY A 532 -2.98 9.38 7.89
C GLY A 532 -3.38 9.87 6.51
N VAL A 533 -3.04 9.08 5.49
CA VAL A 533 -3.49 9.32 4.11
C VAL A 533 -4.54 8.28 3.74
N ILE A 534 -5.69 8.74 3.23
CA ILE A 534 -6.81 7.89 2.84
C ILE A 534 -7.07 8.09 1.34
N LYS A 535 -6.86 7.03 0.57
CA LYS A 535 -7.26 6.98 -0.84
C LYS A 535 -8.59 6.26 -0.99
N ASN A 536 -9.67 7.02 -1.09
CA ASN A 536 -11.02 6.53 -1.36
C ASN A 536 -11.58 7.21 -2.63
N SER A 537 -10.75 7.27 -3.67
CA SER A 537 -11.04 7.93 -4.93
C SER A 537 -10.68 7.04 -6.13
N THR A 538 -11.30 7.31 -7.28
CA THR A 538 -11.01 6.66 -8.58
C THR A 538 -9.90 7.37 -9.38
N GLY A 539 -9.40 8.52 -8.89
CA GLY A 539 -8.32 9.27 -9.53
C GLY A 539 -6.95 8.67 -9.24
N ALA A 540 -5.92 9.01 -10.02
CA ALA A 540 -4.55 8.57 -9.77
C ALA A 540 -3.98 9.03 -8.41
N PHE A 541 -3.13 8.21 -7.81
CA PHE A 541 -2.37 8.52 -6.60
C PHE A 541 -0.93 8.04 -6.74
N SER A 542 0.03 8.92 -6.46
CA SER A 542 1.43 8.55 -6.33
C SER A 542 2.04 9.07 -5.04
N MET A 543 2.82 8.22 -4.38
CA MET A 543 3.66 8.58 -3.25
C MET A 543 5.06 8.01 -3.47
N LEU A 544 6.02 8.90 -3.68
CA LEU A 544 7.40 8.60 -4.06
C LEU A 544 8.34 9.26 -3.04
N ASN A 545 9.42 8.60 -2.66
CA ASN A 545 10.49 9.17 -1.82
C ASN A 545 9.99 9.89 -0.55
N SER A 546 8.86 9.46 0.01
CA SER A 546 8.13 10.20 1.04
C SER A 546 8.11 9.43 2.35
N THR A 547 7.72 10.09 3.44
CA THR A 547 7.56 9.48 4.76
C THR A 547 6.15 9.76 5.29
N ILE A 548 5.45 8.72 5.74
CA ILE A 548 4.30 8.84 6.62
C ILE A 548 4.69 8.25 7.98
N HIS A 549 4.54 9.04 9.04
CA HIS A 549 4.94 8.60 10.38
C HIS A 549 4.01 9.08 11.50
N ASP A 550 4.12 8.45 12.68
CA ASP A 550 3.45 8.90 13.90
C ASP A 550 1.93 9.04 13.72
N VAL A 551 1.30 8.04 13.10
CA VAL A 551 -0.15 8.04 12.83
C VAL A 551 -0.92 7.25 13.88
N LYS A 552 -2.00 7.84 14.38
CA LYS A 552 -3.01 7.18 15.22
C LYS A 552 -3.93 6.27 14.39
N GLY A 553 -3.38 5.21 13.80
CA GLY A 553 -4.09 4.30 12.90
C GLY A 553 -3.21 3.87 11.74
N ASP A 554 -3.80 3.65 10.57
CA ASP A 554 -3.04 3.22 9.39
C ASP A 554 -2.23 4.39 8.79
N GLY A 555 -0.97 4.20 8.41
CA GLY A 555 -0.17 5.22 7.72
C GLY A 555 -0.84 5.65 6.41
N LEU A 556 -0.89 4.73 5.45
CA LEU A 556 -1.60 4.86 4.18
C LEU A 556 -2.70 3.79 4.05
N ARG A 557 -3.95 4.25 3.92
CA ARG A 557 -5.10 3.37 3.66
C ARG A 557 -5.63 3.56 2.25
N VAL A 558 -5.60 2.49 1.46
CA VAL A 558 -6.13 2.46 0.09
C VAL A 558 -7.46 1.72 0.08
N ASP A 559 -8.54 2.50 0.17
CA ASP A 559 -9.92 2.03 0.08
C ASP A 559 -10.35 1.79 -1.39
N ASN A 560 -9.72 2.47 -2.36
CA ASN A 560 -9.94 2.27 -3.80
C ASN A 560 -8.67 2.56 -4.60
N ALA A 561 -8.11 1.55 -5.26
CA ALA A 561 -6.88 1.65 -6.04
C ALA A 561 -7.10 2.05 -7.51
N ALA A 562 -8.35 2.23 -7.96
CA ALA A 562 -8.66 2.63 -9.33
C ALA A 562 -7.98 3.95 -9.72
N GLY A 563 -7.69 4.10 -11.02
CA GLY A 563 -6.97 5.25 -11.57
C GLY A 563 -5.45 5.15 -11.48
N GLY A 564 -4.92 4.09 -10.85
CA GLY A 564 -3.50 3.86 -10.63
C GLY A 564 -3.08 4.34 -9.23
N THR A 565 -2.49 3.42 -8.45
CA THR A 565 -1.99 3.70 -7.10
C THR A 565 -0.57 3.18 -6.99
N GLU A 566 0.36 4.10 -6.76
CA GLU A 566 1.78 3.80 -6.69
C GLU A 566 2.38 4.32 -5.39
N VAL A 567 3.11 3.44 -4.70
CA VAL A 567 3.84 3.75 -3.46
C VAL A 567 5.25 3.20 -3.62
N ARG A 568 6.25 4.06 -3.82
CA ARG A 568 7.64 3.62 -4.05
C ARG A 568 8.62 4.41 -3.21
N TYR A 569 9.71 3.76 -2.79
CA TYR A 569 10.80 4.40 -2.02
C TYR A 569 10.28 5.17 -0.80
N THR A 570 9.17 4.71 -0.22
CA THR A 570 8.41 5.44 0.80
C THR A 570 8.62 4.77 2.15
N THR A 571 8.82 5.60 3.18
CA THR A 571 8.93 5.17 4.57
C THR A 571 7.57 5.24 5.25
N LEU A 572 7.13 4.15 5.86
CA LEU A 572 5.89 4.06 6.63
C LEU A 572 6.26 3.61 8.04
N SER A 573 6.26 4.54 9.00
CA SER A 573 6.83 4.25 10.33
C SER A 573 6.01 4.73 11.52
N TYR A 574 6.18 4.08 12.68
CA TYR A 574 5.55 4.49 13.95
C TYR A 574 4.02 4.66 13.87
N ASN A 575 3.34 3.85 13.06
CA ASN A 575 1.90 3.90 12.92
C ASN A 575 1.24 2.88 13.87
N ALA A 576 0.23 3.32 14.63
CA ALA A 576 -0.48 2.46 15.58
C ALA A 576 -1.32 1.35 14.91
N GLY A 577 -1.59 1.48 13.60
CA GLY A 577 -2.25 0.49 12.75
C GLY A 577 -1.29 -0.11 11.73
N SER A 578 -1.76 -0.27 10.50
CA SER A 578 -0.93 -0.76 9.40
C SER A 578 -0.07 0.36 8.81
N GLY A 579 1.18 0.10 8.42
CA GLY A 579 1.93 1.04 7.58
C GLY A 579 1.18 1.30 6.28
N LEU A 580 0.81 0.22 5.60
CA LEU A 580 0.03 0.22 4.36
C LEU A 580 -1.17 -0.75 4.46
N ASN A 581 -2.37 -0.29 4.11
CA ASN A 581 -3.59 -1.09 4.18
C ASN A 581 -4.35 -1.12 2.84
N TYR A 582 -4.40 -2.27 2.16
CA TYR A 582 -5.14 -2.51 0.91
C TYR A 582 -6.56 -3.01 1.20
N LYS A 583 -7.55 -2.33 0.65
CA LYS A 583 -8.93 -2.85 0.56
C LYS A 583 -9.38 -3.19 -0.84
N THR A 584 -8.53 -2.95 -1.83
CA THR A 584 -8.76 -3.28 -3.25
C THR A 584 -7.44 -3.67 -3.89
N ASP A 585 -7.49 -4.55 -4.88
CA ASP A 585 -6.31 -4.90 -5.69
C ASP A 585 -5.83 -3.74 -6.58
N GLY A 586 -4.59 -3.79 -7.05
CA GLY A 586 -4.01 -2.83 -8.00
C GLY A 586 -3.09 -1.77 -7.40
N VAL A 587 -2.61 -1.97 -6.16
CA VAL A 587 -1.58 -1.10 -5.54
C VAL A 587 -0.20 -1.58 -5.96
N GLN A 588 0.58 -0.68 -6.57
CA GLN A 588 1.96 -0.94 -6.97
C GLN A 588 2.91 -0.49 -5.87
N THR A 589 3.75 -1.40 -5.39
CA THR A 589 4.76 -1.14 -4.36
C THR A 589 6.16 -1.44 -4.85
N GLU A 590 7.13 -0.64 -4.41
CA GLU A 590 8.55 -0.88 -4.66
C GLU A 590 9.41 -0.26 -3.55
N ALA A 591 10.40 -1.02 -3.05
CA ALA A 591 11.45 -0.54 -2.15
C ALA A 591 10.91 0.27 -0.95
N LEU A 592 9.94 -0.29 -0.23
CA LEU A 592 9.34 0.35 0.93
C LEU A 592 10.18 0.18 2.18
N VAL A 593 10.20 1.17 3.06
CA VAL A 593 10.80 1.07 4.39
C VAL A 593 9.69 1.10 5.43
N ILE A 594 9.35 -0.06 6.00
CA ILE A 594 8.17 -0.21 6.86
C ILE A 594 8.64 -0.58 8.27
N VAL A 595 8.55 0.36 9.22
CA VAL A 595 9.25 0.25 10.51
C VAL A 595 8.35 0.60 11.70
N SER A 596 8.36 -0.22 12.75
CA SER A 596 7.66 0.06 14.02
C SER A 596 6.14 0.31 13.86
N ASN A 597 5.47 -0.48 13.01
CA ASN A 597 4.01 -0.48 12.87
C ASN A 597 3.38 -1.72 13.52
N ALA A 598 2.10 -1.67 13.89
CA ALA A 598 1.40 -2.88 14.35
C ALA A 598 1.35 -3.94 13.24
N ILE A 599 1.11 -3.51 12.00
CA ILE A 599 1.22 -4.38 10.82
C ILE A 599 1.98 -3.61 9.75
N GLY A 600 2.93 -4.23 9.05
CA GLY A 600 3.63 -3.57 7.96
C GLY A 600 2.70 -3.31 6.77
N ILE A 601 2.29 -4.38 6.09
CA ILE A 601 1.29 -4.36 5.02
C ILE A 601 0.10 -5.23 5.41
N ARG A 602 -1.10 -4.67 5.36
CA ARG A 602 -2.37 -5.39 5.53
C ARG A 602 -3.14 -5.37 4.22
N LEU A 603 -3.72 -6.50 3.80
CA LEU A 603 -4.51 -6.56 2.58
C LEU A 603 -5.65 -7.57 2.66
N LEU A 604 -6.70 -7.37 1.86
CA LEU A 604 -7.74 -8.38 1.68
C LEU A 604 -7.22 -9.57 0.86
N ALA A 605 -7.78 -10.76 1.10
CA ALA A 605 -7.42 -11.97 0.36
C ALA A 605 -7.47 -11.81 -1.17
N GLY A 606 -8.41 -11.02 -1.69
CA GLY A 606 -8.57 -10.76 -3.12
C GLY A 606 -7.62 -9.71 -3.72
N SER A 607 -6.56 -9.31 -3.00
CA SER A 607 -5.58 -8.33 -3.45
C SER A 607 -4.21 -8.97 -3.66
N SER A 608 -3.51 -8.52 -4.70
CA SER A 608 -2.17 -8.94 -5.05
C SER A 608 -1.12 -8.20 -4.21
N LEU A 609 -0.05 -8.90 -3.90
CA LEU A 609 1.13 -8.39 -3.22
C LEU A 609 2.37 -9.04 -3.81
N GLU A 610 3.31 -8.22 -4.25
CA GLU A 610 4.66 -8.64 -4.56
C GLU A 610 5.64 -7.77 -3.77
N VAL A 611 6.24 -8.34 -2.72
CA VAL A 611 7.28 -7.69 -1.93
C VAL A 611 8.61 -7.90 -2.64
N ASP A 612 9.25 -6.82 -3.07
CA ASP A 612 10.57 -6.85 -3.67
C ASP A 612 11.69 -6.98 -2.61
N GLU A 613 12.90 -7.32 -3.05
CA GLU A 613 14.05 -7.53 -2.16
C GLU A 613 14.56 -6.26 -1.46
N LEU A 614 14.24 -5.07 -1.98
CA LEU A 614 14.62 -3.80 -1.35
C LEU A 614 13.59 -3.36 -0.30
N THR A 615 12.39 -3.93 -0.30
CA THR A 615 11.38 -3.65 0.70
C THR A 615 11.81 -4.25 2.04
N TYR A 616 11.93 -3.39 3.04
CA TYR A 616 12.49 -3.70 4.35
C TYR A 616 11.44 -3.54 5.45
N PHE A 617 11.33 -4.57 6.30
CA PHE A 617 10.48 -4.57 7.48
C PHE A 617 11.36 -4.63 8.73
N ASN A 618 11.11 -3.74 9.71
CA ASN A 618 11.77 -3.80 11.01
C ASN A 618 10.83 -3.42 12.14
N GLU A 619 10.93 -4.08 13.29
CA GLU A 619 10.17 -3.76 14.51
C GLU A 619 8.63 -3.70 14.33
N ASN A 620 8.08 -4.27 13.26
CA ASN A 620 6.63 -4.40 13.10
C ASN A 620 6.15 -5.65 13.84
N ASP A 621 4.95 -5.63 14.43
CA ASP A 621 4.41 -6.83 15.08
C ASP A 621 4.11 -7.93 14.05
N ILE A 622 3.66 -7.55 12.85
CA ILE A 622 3.44 -8.47 11.72
C ILE A 622 3.95 -7.78 10.45
N ALA A 623 4.81 -8.43 9.66
CA ALA A 623 5.30 -7.84 8.41
C ALA A 623 4.18 -7.72 7.36
N VAL A 624 3.52 -8.83 7.04
CA VAL A 624 2.41 -8.87 6.09
C VAL A 624 1.23 -9.66 6.67
N GLN A 625 0.02 -9.10 6.62
CA GLN A 625 -1.22 -9.76 7.01
C GLN A 625 -2.24 -9.79 5.86
N ILE A 626 -2.74 -10.98 5.55
CA ILE A 626 -3.92 -11.19 4.71
C ILE A 626 -5.15 -11.34 5.59
N ASP A 627 -6.13 -10.46 5.40
CA ASP A 627 -7.44 -10.58 6.02
C ASP A 627 -8.30 -11.64 5.31
N PRO A 628 -9.13 -12.38 6.07
CA PRO A 628 -9.96 -13.45 5.52
C PRO A 628 -10.94 -12.92 4.48
N GLY A 629 -11.20 -13.72 3.45
CA GLY A 629 -12.06 -13.29 2.36
C GLY A 629 -12.07 -14.24 1.17
N THR A 630 -12.58 -13.73 0.05
CA THR A 630 -12.67 -14.46 -1.21
C THR A 630 -11.77 -13.83 -2.26
N VAL A 631 -10.97 -14.65 -2.93
CA VAL A 631 -10.26 -14.31 -4.17
C VAL A 631 -11.26 -14.51 -5.31
N SER A 632 -11.60 -13.42 -6.01
CA SER A 632 -12.59 -13.41 -7.10
C SER A 632 -12.01 -13.09 -8.48
N GLY A 633 -10.69 -12.88 -8.57
CA GLY A 633 -9.96 -12.61 -9.81
C GLY A 633 -8.59 -13.31 -9.80
N ASP A 634 -7.66 -12.83 -10.61
CA ASP A 634 -6.29 -13.31 -10.63
C ASP A 634 -5.45 -12.55 -9.62
N VAL A 635 -4.97 -13.24 -8.59
CA VAL A 635 -4.24 -12.66 -7.46
C VAL A 635 -2.88 -13.33 -7.33
N THR A 636 -1.85 -12.54 -7.02
CA THR A 636 -0.50 -13.03 -6.75
C THR A 636 -0.09 -12.67 -5.33
N TRP A 637 0.43 -13.64 -4.57
CA TRP A 637 1.13 -13.39 -3.30
C TRP A 637 2.59 -13.81 -3.42
N ALA A 638 3.49 -12.86 -3.19
CA ALA A 638 4.92 -13.07 -3.24
C ALA A 638 5.63 -12.28 -2.13
N ALA A 639 6.48 -12.97 -1.37
CA ALA A 639 7.38 -12.34 -0.42
C ALA A 639 8.71 -13.13 -0.31
N PRO A 640 9.85 -12.45 -0.09
CA PRO A 640 11.12 -13.12 0.18
C PRO A 640 11.04 -14.02 1.42
N ARG A 641 11.87 -15.06 1.49
CA ARG A 641 11.83 -16.09 2.55
C ARG A 641 11.86 -15.53 3.99
N TYR A 642 12.52 -14.40 4.21
CA TYR A 642 12.66 -13.78 5.54
C TYR A 642 11.44 -12.93 5.94
N VAL A 643 10.46 -12.73 5.05
CA VAL A 643 9.19 -12.06 5.31
C VAL A 643 8.07 -13.09 5.28
N SER A 644 7.40 -13.28 6.41
CA SER A 644 6.20 -14.13 6.47
C SER A 644 4.92 -13.37 6.12
N ILE A 645 4.04 -14.04 5.40
CA ILE A 645 2.67 -13.62 5.14
C ILE A 645 1.75 -14.34 6.13
N LEU A 646 1.14 -13.60 7.06
CA LEU A 646 0.13 -14.14 7.97
C LEU A 646 -1.23 -14.20 7.27
N MET A 647 -1.73 -15.40 6.99
CA MET A 647 -3.13 -15.62 6.63
C MET A 647 -3.99 -15.61 7.90
N ASN A 648 -4.60 -14.47 8.21
CA ASN A 648 -5.30 -14.24 9.47
C ASN A 648 -6.77 -14.71 9.46
N GLY A 649 -7.01 -15.89 8.90
CA GLY A 649 -8.33 -16.49 8.78
C GLY A 649 -8.51 -17.26 7.48
N SER A 650 -9.73 -17.71 7.22
CA SER A 650 -10.01 -18.55 6.05
C SER A 650 -10.02 -17.74 4.75
N VAL A 651 -9.47 -18.34 3.70
CA VAL A 651 -9.42 -17.77 2.35
C VAL A 651 -10.11 -18.74 1.38
N THR A 652 -10.98 -18.20 0.53
CA THR A 652 -11.66 -18.96 -0.53
C THR A 652 -11.26 -18.45 -1.90
N ILE A 653 -10.76 -19.32 -2.77
CA ILE A 653 -10.56 -19.03 -4.18
C ILE A 653 -11.83 -19.43 -4.92
N ALA A 654 -12.59 -18.44 -5.39
CA ALA A 654 -13.87 -18.67 -6.06
C ALA A 654 -13.68 -19.35 -7.43
N ALA A 655 -14.74 -19.98 -7.93
CA ALA A 655 -14.75 -20.55 -9.27
C ALA A 655 -14.39 -19.50 -10.33
N GLY A 656 -13.48 -19.84 -11.25
CA GLY A 656 -12.97 -18.93 -12.29
C GLY A 656 -11.88 -17.95 -11.82
N ALA A 657 -11.56 -17.89 -10.53
CA ALA A 657 -10.48 -17.08 -9.98
C ALA A 657 -9.18 -17.89 -9.82
N SER A 658 -8.04 -17.20 -9.69
CA SER A 658 -6.75 -17.84 -9.45
C SER A 658 -5.94 -17.14 -8.36
N LEU A 659 -5.27 -17.94 -7.52
CA LEU A 659 -4.24 -17.47 -6.60
C LEU A 659 -2.91 -18.09 -6.98
N THR A 660 -1.92 -17.25 -7.29
CA THR A 660 -0.54 -17.66 -7.51
C THR A 660 0.31 -17.29 -6.29
N VAL A 661 0.94 -18.28 -5.68
CA VAL A 661 1.96 -18.09 -4.65
C VAL A 661 3.32 -18.27 -5.31
N LYS A 662 4.15 -17.22 -5.31
CA LYS A 662 5.48 -17.26 -5.95
C LYS A 662 6.52 -17.98 -5.08
N PRO A 663 7.64 -18.46 -5.67
CA PRO A 663 8.77 -19.04 -4.93
C PRO A 663 9.22 -18.22 -3.72
N GLU A 664 9.84 -18.88 -2.74
CA GLU A 664 10.29 -18.35 -1.44
C GLU A 664 9.21 -17.93 -0.44
N THR A 665 7.97 -17.74 -0.90
CA THR A 665 6.89 -17.22 -0.05
C THR A 665 6.59 -18.15 1.13
N VAL A 666 6.55 -17.57 2.32
CA VAL A 666 6.17 -18.26 3.56
C VAL A 666 4.79 -17.80 4.01
N ILE A 667 3.80 -18.70 3.89
CA ILE A 667 2.43 -18.47 4.35
C ILE A 667 2.25 -19.11 5.73
N LYS A 668 2.09 -18.26 6.73
CA LYS A 668 1.81 -18.60 8.12
C LYS A 668 0.31 -18.53 8.37
N ILE A 669 -0.30 -19.62 8.82
CA ILE A 669 -1.76 -19.77 8.82
C ILE A 669 -2.32 -19.68 10.26
N ALA A 670 -3.32 -18.82 10.45
CA ALA A 670 -4.02 -18.66 11.72
C ALA A 670 -4.77 -19.93 12.15
N GLN A 671 -4.93 -20.12 13.47
CA GLN A 671 -5.60 -21.29 14.04
C GLN A 671 -6.98 -21.51 13.41
N ASN A 672 -7.32 -22.77 13.12
CA ASN A 672 -8.62 -23.17 12.59
C ASN A 672 -9.00 -22.54 11.22
N SER A 673 -8.04 -21.94 10.51
CA SER A 673 -8.25 -21.40 9.17
C SER A 673 -8.22 -22.49 8.11
N ILE A 674 -8.91 -22.25 6.99
CA ILE A 674 -8.97 -23.15 5.84
C ILE A 674 -8.65 -22.37 4.56
N PHE A 675 -7.90 -23.01 3.66
CA PHE A 675 -7.79 -22.61 2.27
C PHE A 675 -8.83 -23.39 1.46
N THR A 676 -9.87 -22.73 0.97
CA THR A 676 -10.88 -23.36 0.12
C THR A 676 -10.60 -23.04 -1.34
N VAL A 677 -10.49 -24.04 -2.20
CA VAL A 677 -10.12 -23.88 -3.61
C VAL A 677 -11.26 -24.42 -4.49
N ASP A 678 -12.15 -23.52 -4.90
CA ASP A 678 -13.17 -23.75 -5.93
C ASP A 678 -12.68 -23.28 -7.33
N GLY A 679 -11.67 -22.40 -7.37
CA GLY A 679 -10.96 -21.93 -8.57
C GLY A 679 -9.60 -22.61 -8.76
N LYS A 680 -8.52 -21.83 -8.92
CA LYS A 680 -7.16 -22.35 -9.15
C LYS A 680 -6.15 -21.87 -8.10
N LEU A 681 -5.42 -22.79 -7.47
CA LEU A 681 -4.26 -22.48 -6.62
C LEU A 681 -2.98 -22.93 -7.32
N ILE A 682 -2.03 -22.01 -7.51
CA ILE A 682 -0.73 -22.28 -8.15
C ILE A 682 0.37 -21.98 -7.14
N ALA A 683 1.07 -23.00 -6.68
CA ALA A 683 2.23 -22.89 -5.80
C ALA A 683 3.39 -23.68 -6.40
N LEU A 684 4.19 -23.01 -7.23
CA LEU A 684 5.30 -23.61 -7.98
C LEU A 684 6.62 -23.01 -7.49
N GLY A 685 7.25 -23.67 -6.53
CA GLY A 685 8.57 -23.30 -6.00
C GLY A 685 9.71 -23.91 -6.82
N THR A 686 10.92 -23.82 -6.26
CA THR A 686 12.10 -24.56 -6.74
C THR A 686 12.83 -25.21 -5.56
N GLU A 687 13.82 -26.05 -5.83
CA GLU A 687 14.67 -26.66 -4.79
C GLU A 687 15.34 -25.62 -3.88
N GLU A 688 15.86 -24.54 -4.48
CA GLU A 688 16.53 -23.45 -3.77
C GLU A 688 15.52 -22.49 -3.11
N SER A 689 14.35 -22.32 -3.73
CA SER A 689 13.32 -21.36 -3.32
C SER A 689 11.95 -22.02 -3.10
N PRO A 690 11.81 -22.93 -2.11
CA PRO A 690 10.55 -23.62 -1.85
C PRO A 690 9.47 -22.68 -1.29
N ILE A 691 8.20 -23.07 -1.46
CA ILE A 691 7.04 -22.36 -0.90
C ILE A 691 6.59 -23.04 0.40
N PHE A 692 6.18 -22.28 1.41
CA PHE A 692 5.81 -22.82 2.71
C PHE A 692 4.36 -22.49 3.07
N PHE A 693 3.63 -23.49 3.53
CA PHE A 693 2.34 -23.36 4.20
C PHE A 693 2.48 -23.98 5.59
N THR A 694 2.47 -23.17 6.63
CA THR A 694 2.83 -23.63 7.99
C THR A 694 2.01 -22.94 9.07
N ASP A 695 2.15 -23.43 10.30
CA ASP A 695 1.63 -22.83 11.51
C ASP A 695 2.24 -21.44 11.72
N LEU A 696 1.45 -20.46 12.16
CA LEU A 696 1.98 -19.13 12.45
C LEU A 696 3.07 -19.12 13.53
N ARG A 697 3.08 -20.13 14.40
CA ARG A 697 4.06 -20.38 15.46
C ARG A 697 5.33 -21.09 15.00
N ASP A 698 5.39 -21.52 13.73
CA ASP A 698 6.58 -22.16 13.18
C ASP A 698 7.68 -21.14 12.94
N ASN A 699 8.55 -20.93 13.93
CA ASN A 699 9.66 -19.98 13.84
C ASN A 699 10.87 -20.55 13.08
N SER A 700 10.82 -21.82 12.65
CA SER A 700 11.91 -22.42 11.86
C SER A 700 12.00 -21.85 10.44
N THR A 701 10.95 -21.18 9.97
CA THR A 701 10.87 -20.54 8.65
C THR A 701 10.05 -19.24 8.70
N GLY A 702 10.45 -18.21 7.96
CA GLY A 702 9.70 -16.96 7.82
C GLY A 702 9.77 -15.98 9.00
N GLY A 703 10.67 -16.23 9.97
CA GLY A 703 10.84 -15.38 11.16
C GLY A 703 9.75 -15.59 12.21
N GLU A 704 9.88 -14.90 13.34
CA GLU A 704 8.92 -14.95 14.44
C GLU A 704 7.74 -14.02 14.20
N ILE A 705 6.54 -14.43 14.63
CA ILE A 705 5.38 -13.54 14.74
C ILE A 705 5.17 -13.26 16.24
N PRO A 706 5.41 -12.04 16.72
CA PRO A 706 5.13 -11.61 18.10
C PRO A 706 3.78 -12.11 18.64
N GLY A 707 3.82 -12.72 19.84
CA GLY A 707 2.64 -13.30 20.51
C GLY A 707 2.35 -14.75 20.13
N ALA A 708 3.14 -15.36 19.24
CA ALA A 708 3.05 -16.75 18.83
C ALA A 708 4.10 -17.66 19.52
N ASP A 709 4.29 -17.50 20.82
CA ASP A 709 5.48 -17.99 21.54
C ASP A 709 5.51 -19.51 21.82
N SER A 710 4.43 -20.24 21.54
CA SER A 710 4.39 -21.70 21.74
C SER A 710 4.98 -22.45 20.55
N LEU A 711 5.40 -23.70 20.75
CA LEU A 711 5.82 -24.56 19.64
C LEU A 711 4.66 -24.80 18.64
N PRO A 712 4.96 -25.02 17.34
CA PRO A 712 3.96 -25.37 16.36
C PRO A 712 3.31 -26.72 16.70
N GLU A 713 2.03 -26.89 16.33
CA GLU A 713 1.21 -28.05 16.70
C GLU A 713 0.57 -28.66 15.47
N ALA A 714 0.61 -29.99 15.36
CA ALA A 714 -0.14 -30.71 14.34
C ALA A 714 -1.65 -30.40 14.44
N GLY A 715 -2.27 -30.02 13.33
CA GLY A 715 -3.69 -29.66 13.31
C GLY A 715 -3.99 -28.25 13.82
N TRP A 716 -3.02 -27.34 13.78
CA TRP A 716 -3.27 -25.95 14.11
C TRP A 716 -4.28 -25.30 13.17
N TRP A 717 -4.08 -25.51 11.87
CA TRP A 717 -4.98 -25.07 10.81
C TRP A 717 -5.68 -26.28 10.15
N ARG A 718 -6.76 -26.02 9.42
CA ARG A 718 -7.67 -27.09 9.00
C ARG A 718 -7.13 -27.87 7.80
N SER A 719 -7.15 -27.27 6.61
CA SER A 719 -6.76 -27.93 5.36
C SER A 719 -6.62 -26.92 4.22
N ILE A 720 -5.95 -27.35 3.16
CA ILE A 720 -6.14 -26.85 1.79
C ILE A 720 -7.18 -27.79 1.15
N SER A 721 -8.43 -27.33 1.10
CA SER A 721 -9.57 -28.08 0.58
C SER A 721 -9.84 -27.69 -0.86
N VAL A 722 -9.47 -28.57 -1.77
CA VAL A 722 -9.69 -28.44 -3.21
C VAL A 722 -10.95 -29.22 -3.56
N ARG A 723 -12.00 -28.56 -4.04
CA ARG A 723 -13.33 -29.15 -4.22
C ARG A 723 -13.99 -28.70 -5.51
N ASN A 724 -15.11 -29.30 -5.88
CA ASN A 724 -15.84 -29.00 -7.12
C ASN A 724 -14.89 -29.06 -8.35
N ASP A 725 -14.97 -28.09 -9.26
CA ASP A 725 -14.08 -27.97 -10.42
C ASP A 725 -12.71 -27.34 -10.06
N GLY A 726 -12.45 -27.10 -8.78
CA GLY A 726 -11.22 -26.45 -8.32
C GLY A 726 -9.96 -27.28 -8.56
N SER A 727 -8.88 -26.59 -8.91
CA SER A 727 -7.57 -27.18 -9.23
C SER A 727 -6.44 -26.62 -8.38
N ALA A 728 -5.45 -27.46 -8.07
CA ALA A 728 -4.27 -27.05 -7.30
C ALA A 728 -3.00 -27.70 -7.83
N TYR A 729 -1.90 -26.93 -7.85
CA TYR A 729 -0.59 -27.34 -8.33
C TYR A 729 0.44 -27.01 -7.27
N PHE A 730 1.10 -28.02 -6.74
CA PHE A 730 2.15 -27.90 -5.73
C PHE A 730 3.43 -28.51 -6.28
N ASP A 731 4.46 -27.68 -6.49
CA ASP A 731 5.81 -28.12 -6.81
C ASP A 731 6.79 -27.46 -5.86
N TRP A 732 7.75 -28.22 -5.32
CA TRP A 732 8.71 -27.73 -4.31
C TRP A 732 8.06 -26.97 -3.14
N CYS A 733 6.96 -27.51 -2.63
CA CYS A 733 6.23 -26.95 -1.49
C CYS A 733 6.57 -27.68 -0.19
N ARG A 734 6.49 -26.97 0.95
CA ARG A 734 6.49 -27.55 2.30
C ARG A 734 5.20 -27.20 3.00
N ILE A 735 4.35 -28.19 3.23
CA ILE A 735 3.02 -28.03 3.81
C ILE A 735 3.01 -28.77 5.15
N SER A 736 2.90 -28.03 6.25
CA SER A 736 3.08 -28.58 7.59
C SER A 736 2.00 -28.16 8.59
N TYR A 737 1.80 -28.98 9.63
CA TYR A 737 0.97 -28.64 10.80
C TYR A 737 -0.53 -28.45 10.53
N GLY A 738 -1.01 -28.87 9.36
CA GLY A 738 -2.44 -28.87 9.00
C GLY A 738 -3.18 -30.13 9.48
N GLY A 739 -4.43 -30.29 9.07
CA GLY A 739 -5.17 -31.55 9.17
C GLY A 739 -6.16 -31.69 10.34
N ARG A 740 -6.56 -30.59 11.00
CA ARG A 740 -7.35 -30.62 12.25
C ARG A 740 -8.66 -31.41 12.17
N SER A 741 -9.67 -30.85 11.49
CA SER A 741 -11.05 -31.35 11.49
C SER A 741 -11.50 -31.89 10.13
N ASP A 742 -10.78 -31.53 9.05
CA ASP A 742 -11.12 -31.94 7.68
C ASP A 742 -10.48 -33.30 7.31
N GLY A 743 -9.63 -33.81 8.21
CA GLY A 743 -9.02 -35.13 8.07
C GLY A 743 -7.76 -35.17 7.20
N GLY A 744 -7.27 -34.04 6.68
CA GLY A 744 -5.95 -33.97 6.06
C GLY A 744 -5.46 -32.56 5.76
N ALA A 745 -4.16 -32.40 5.52
CA ALA A 745 -3.57 -31.10 5.16
C ALA A 745 -3.93 -30.68 3.73
N ILE A 746 -3.93 -31.61 2.79
CA ILE A 746 -4.50 -31.41 1.45
C ILE A 746 -5.70 -32.36 1.31
N VAL A 747 -6.88 -31.81 1.04
CA VAL A 747 -8.10 -32.59 0.85
C VAL A 747 -8.65 -32.32 -0.54
N LYS A 748 -8.61 -33.33 -1.42
CA LYS A 748 -9.13 -33.24 -2.79
C LYS A 748 -10.47 -33.94 -2.94
N SER A 749 -11.44 -33.20 -3.46
CA SER A 749 -12.75 -33.67 -3.90
C SER A 749 -13.13 -33.00 -5.22
N GLY A 750 -14.18 -33.49 -5.89
CA GLY A 750 -14.65 -32.95 -7.16
C GLY A 750 -13.83 -33.42 -8.36
N THR A 751 -13.77 -32.63 -9.43
CA THR A 751 -13.32 -32.98 -10.79
C THR A 751 -12.08 -32.22 -11.27
N GLY A 752 -11.74 -31.08 -10.65
CA GLY A 752 -10.58 -30.28 -11.08
C GLY A 752 -9.23 -30.97 -10.84
N ALA A 753 -8.19 -30.57 -11.58
CA ALA A 753 -6.88 -31.21 -11.53
C ALA A 753 -6.13 -31.04 -10.20
N LEU A 754 -5.30 -32.02 -9.84
CA LEU A 754 -4.34 -31.93 -8.75
C LEU A 754 -2.96 -32.38 -9.25
N SER A 755 -1.94 -31.61 -8.92
CA SER A 755 -0.53 -31.98 -9.11
C SER A 755 0.24 -31.73 -7.82
N VAL A 756 0.96 -32.73 -7.34
CA VAL A 756 1.82 -32.65 -6.16
C VAL A 756 3.17 -33.29 -6.49
N SER A 757 4.21 -32.48 -6.65
CA SER A 757 5.56 -32.95 -6.99
C SER A 757 6.64 -32.32 -6.13
N ASN A 758 7.75 -33.03 -5.93
CA ASN A 758 8.95 -32.52 -5.27
C ASN A 758 8.68 -31.85 -3.89
N SER A 759 7.60 -32.25 -3.20
CA SER A 759 7.06 -31.52 -2.06
C SER A 759 7.16 -32.32 -0.77
N ILE A 760 7.23 -31.61 0.36
CA ILE A 760 7.24 -32.19 1.71
C ILE A 760 5.90 -31.88 2.39
N ILE A 761 5.21 -32.93 2.85
CA ILE A 761 3.98 -32.80 3.63
C ILE A 761 4.23 -33.42 5.00
N ALA A 762 4.15 -32.62 6.07
CA ALA A 762 4.64 -33.05 7.37
C ALA A 762 3.83 -32.61 8.60
N TYR A 763 3.98 -33.37 9.69
CA TYR A 763 3.47 -33.02 11.03
C TYR A 763 1.96 -32.71 11.06
N THR A 764 1.16 -33.46 10.31
CA THR A 764 -0.29 -33.24 10.23
C THR A 764 -1.04 -34.06 11.27
N SER A 765 -2.15 -33.52 11.81
CA SER A 765 -3.01 -34.27 12.75
C SER A 765 -3.98 -35.23 12.04
N GLY A 766 -3.80 -35.44 10.74
CA GLY A 766 -4.64 -36.25 9.86
C GLY A 766 -3.83 -36.80 8.69
N ASP A 767 -4.48 -36.94 7.53
CA ASP A 767 -3.80 -37.36 6.31
C ASP A 767 -2.89 -36.24 5.78
N GLY A 768 -1.69 -36.56 5.30
CA GLY A 768 -0.90 -35.58 4.54
C GLY A 768 -1.65 -35.17 3.28
N LEU A 769 -2.01 -36.17 2.48
CA LEU A 769 -2.87 -36.01 1.30
C LEU A 769 -4.09 -36.94 1.38
N ARG A 770 -5.29 -36.39 1.22
CA ARG A 770 -6.53 -37.15 1.14
C ARG A 770 -7.23 -36.94 -0.19
N ILE A 771 -7.39 -38.01 -0.97
CA ILE A 771 -8.08 -38.01 -2.26
C ILE A 771 -9.43 -38.73 -2.13
N ALA A 772 -10.54 -38.04 -2.39
CA ALA A 772 -11.85 -38.67 -2.52
C ALA A 772 -11.92 -39.58 -3.76
N ALA A 773 -12.87 -40.54 -3.77
CA ALA A 773 -13.11 -41.40 -4.93
C ALA A 773 -13.52 -40.58 -6.18
N GLY A 774 -13.03 -40.96 -7.35
CA GLY A 774 -13.43 -40.37 -8.64
C GLY A 774 -12.30 -39.80 -9.50
N TYR A 775 -11.03 -39.97 -9.10
CA TYR A 775 -9.87 -39.55 -9.90
C TYR A 775 -9.31 -40.70 -10.71
N SER A 776 -9.47 -40.67 -12.04
CA SER A 776 -8.84 -41.68 -12.89
C SER A 776 -7.32 -41.63 -12.82
N THR A 777 -6.72 -40.43 -12.69
CA THR A 777 -5.29 -40.19 -12.43
C THR A 777 -5.09 -38.78 -11.84
N PHE A 778 -3.98 -38.54 -11.16
CA PHE A 778 -3.47 -37.21 -10.81
C PHE A 778 -1.93 -37.24 -10.81
N GLU A 779 -1.28 -36.09 -10.96
CA GLU A 779 0.18 -36.02 -10.95
C GLU A 779 0.71 -36.09 -9.51
N HIS A 780 1.52 -37.11 -9.23
CA HIS A 780 2.14 -37.32 -7.93
C HIS A 780 3.47 -38.05 -8.09
N PHE A 781 4.58 -37.40 -7.73
CA PHE A 781 5.91 -37.99 -7.78
C PHE A 781 6.93 -37.21 -6.93
N ASN A 782 7.97 -37.90 -6.47
CA ASN A 782 9.13 -37.38 -5.75
C ASN A 782 8.77 -36.54 -4.52
N ASN A 783 7.72 -36.93 -3.80
CA ASN A 783 7.30 -36.26 -2.58
C ASN A 783 7.89 -36.93 -1.34
N ARG A 784 7.78 -36.26 -0.20
CA ARG A 784 8.11 -36.84 1.10
C ARG A 784 7.02 -36.57 2.13
N TYR A 785 6.44 -37.63 2.67
CA TYR A 785 5.43 -37.55 3.73
C TYR A 785 6.06 -37.91 5.08
N VAL A 786 6.08 -36.95 6.01
CA VAL A 786 6.81 -37.10 7.29
C VAL A 786 5.90 -36.89 8.51
N SER A 787 5.88 -37.83 9.44
CA SER A 787 5.21 -37.67 10.74
C SER A 787 3.73 -37.25 10.66
N ASN A 788 2.98 -37.82 9.70
CA ASN A 788 1.54 -37.64 9.55
C ASN A 788 0.75 -38.78 10.20
N THR A 789 -0.58 -38.61 10.37
CA THR A 789 -1.42 -39.76 10.77
C THR A 789 -1.45 -40.80 9.67
N ASN A 790 -1.83 -40.39 8.45
CA ASN A 790 -1.57 -41.18 7.24
C ASN A 790 -0.73 -40.32 6.30
N GLY A 791 0.25 -40.87 5.60
CA GLY A 791 0.98 -40.14 4.57
C GLY A 791 0.01 -39.75 3.45
N VAL A 792 -0.53 -40.75 2.76
CA VAL A 792 -1.54 -40.59 1.72
C VAL A 792 -2.75 -41.47 2.00
N ARG A 793 -3.96 -40.93 1.85
CA ARG A 793 -5.23 -41.68 1.88
C ARG A 793 -5.96 -41.54 0.55
N ILE A 794 -6.25 -42.68 -0.07
CA ILE A 794 -6.88 -42.77 -1.39
C ILE A 794 -8.24 -43.45 -1.27
N GLY A 795 -9.28 -42.79 -1.78
CA GLY A 795 -10.58 -43.41 -2.02
C GLY A 795 -10.49 -44.49 -3.09
N ILE A 796 -11.11 -45.65 -2.87
CA ILE A 796 -10.94 -46.87 -3.68
C ILE A 796 -11.07 -46.68 -5.22
N GLY A 797 -11.88 -45.72 -5.66
CA GLY A 797 -12.11 -45.42 -7.08
C GLY A 797 -11.13 -44.43 -7.69
N SER A 798 -9.99 -44.18 -7.03
CA SER A 798 -8.97 -43.24 -7.48
C SER A 798 -7.63 -43.95 -7.69
N SER A 799 -6.94 -43.64 -8.79
CA SER A 799 -5.63 -44.22 -9.10
C SER A 799 -4.52 -43.55 -8.30
N PHE A 800 -3.61 -44.37 -7.77
CA PHE A 800 -2.37 -43.95 -7.13
C PHE A 800 -1.26 -44.92 -7.57
N ALA A 801 -0.38 -44.45 -8.44
CA ALA A 801 0.76 -45.22 -8.93
C ALA A 801 2.02 -44.35 -8.89
N ASP A 802 2.71 -44.36 -7.75
CA ASP A 802 3.96 -43.63 -7.55
C ASP A 802 5.01 -44.47 -6.82
N HIS A 803 6.16 -44.65 -7.49
CA HIS A 803 7.31 -45.40 -6.97
C HIS A 803 8.46 -44.50 -6.48
N THR A 804 8.27 -43.18 -6.49
CA THR A 804 9.32 -42.19 -6.21
C THR A 804 9.11 -41.45 -4.89
N THR A 805 7.87 -41.39 -4.37
CA THR A 805 7.59 -40.80 -3.05
C THR A 805 8.13 -41.66 -1.90
N THR A 806 8.62 -40.97 -0.88
CA THR A 806 9.14 -41.59 0.35
C THR A 806 8.27 -41.24 1.56
N PHE A 807 8.26 -42.13 2.55
CA PHE A 807 7.43 -42.02 3.74
C PHE A 807 8.27 -42.26 5.00
N GLU A 808 8.16 -41.37 5.99
CA GLU A 808 8.95 -41.46 7.22
C GLU A 808 8.11 -41.07 8.43
N GLY A 809 8.06 -41.91 9.47
CA GLY A 809 7.40 -41.59 10.74
C GLY A 809 5.87 -41.40 10.68
N ASN A 810 5.21 -41.69 9.56
CA ASN A 810 3.74 -41.67 9.49
C ASN A 810 3.15 -42.88 10.21
N ALA A 811 1.94 -42.77 10.79
CA ALA A 811 1.31 -43.94 11.42
C ALA A 811 0.89 -44.98 10.36
N VAL A 812 0.47 -44.55 9.17
CA VAL A 812 0.31 -45.37 7.96
C VAL A 812 0.89 -44.61 6.78
N ASP A 813 1.61 -45.29 5.90
CA ASP A 813 2.22 -44.64 4.73
C ASP A 813 1.18 -44.40 3.62
N ILE A 814 0.56 -45.47 3.10
CA ILE A 814 -0.50 -45.39 2.09
C ILE A 814 -1.75 -46.13 2.58
N HIS A 815 -2.86 -45.41 2.73
CA HIS A 815 -4.15 -45.92 3.17
C HIS A 815 -5.13 -46.01 1.99
N LEU A 816 -5.64 -47.20 1.71
CA LEU A 816 -6.69 -47.45 0.73
C LEU A 816 -8.03 -47.69 1.44
N ASP A 817 -9.02 -46.85 1.13
CA ASP A 817 -10.40 -47.06 1.58
C ASP A 817 -10.99 -48.33 0.95
N GLY A 818 -11.86 -49.07 1.64
CA GLY A 818 -12.67 -50.12 1.03
C GLY A 818 -13.84 -49.56 0.22
N GLY A 819 -14.38 -50.33 -0.74
CA GLY A 819 -15.56 -49.96 -1.50
C GLY A 819 -15.62 -50.60 -2.89
N THR A 820 -16.19 -49.87 -3.85
CA THR A 820 -16.40 -50.36 -5.22
C THR A 820 -15.60 -49.54 -6.23
N ILE A 821 -14.80 -50.22 -7.05
CA ILE A 821 -14.15 -49.68 -8.25
C ILE A 821 -15.14 -49.82 -9.41
N SER A 822 -15.53 -48.69 -10.01
CA SER A 822 -16.51 -48.64 -11.09
C SER A 822 -15.93 -48.24 -12.46
N GLY A 823 -14.61 -48.07 -12.55
CA GLY A 823 -13.88 -47.72 -13.77
C GLY A 823 -12.47 -48.31 -13.76
N ALA A 824 -11.56 -47.77 -14.57
CA ALA A 824 -10.15 -48.16 -14.52
C ALA A 824 -9.43 -47.46 -13.36
N VAL A 825 -8.72 -48.24 -12.53
CA VAL A 825 -7.93 -47.77 -11.39
C VAL A 825 -6.55 -48.43 -11.41
N ASP A 826 -5.51 -47.66 -11.13
CA ASP A 826 -4.12 -48.13 -11.01
C ASP A 826 -3.62 -48.02 -9.56
N TRP A 827 -2.96 -49.06 -9.07
CA TRP A 827 -2.25 -49.08 -7.79
C TRP A 827 -0.76 -49.34 -7.99
N GLY A 828 0.08 -48.51 -7.39
CA GLY A 828 1.54 -48.61 -7.47
C GLY A 828 2.23 -47.90 -6.31
N SER A 829 3.15 -48.61 -5.64
CA SER A 829 4.09 -48.05 -4.65
C SER A 829 5.50 -48.60 -4.83
N SER A 830 6.52 -47.94 -4.27
CA SER A 830 7.84 -48.57 -4.11
C SER A 830 7.73 -49.81 -3.22
N SER A 831 8.57 -50.82 -3.44
CA SER A 831 8.63 -52.05 -2.66
C SER A 831 9.01 -51.85 -1.19
N ASP A 832 9.57 -50.68 -0.86
CA ASP A 832 9.94 -50.30 0.50
C ASP A 832 8.73 -49.93 1.36
N TYR A 833 7.57 -49.66 0.73
CA TYR A 833 6.36 -49.19 1.42
C TYR A 833 5.14 -50.03 1.01
N SER A 834 4.15 -50.09 1.90
CA SER A 834 2.93 -50.85 1.70
C SER A 834 1.70 -49.96 1.44
N MET A 835 0.77 -50.49 0.65
CA MET A 835 -0.58 -49.96 0.47
C MET A 835 -1.56 -50.77 1.31
N ILE A 836 -2.17 -50.13 2.32
CA ILE A 836 -3.00 -50.80 3.31
C ILE A 836 -4.47 -50.72 2.93
N VAL A 837 -5.08 -51.86 2.61
CA VAL A 837 -6.51 -52.01 2.33
C VAL A 837 -7.28 -52.21 3.63
N THR A 838 -8.21 -51.30 3.92
CA THR A 838 -8.93 -51.27 5.20
C THR A 838 -10.34 -51.84 5.19
N GLY A 839 -10.85 -52.24 4.03
CA GLY A 839 -12.13 -52.92 3.87
C GLY A 839 -12.22 -53.67 2.54
N ASP A 840 -13.37 -54.29 2.28
CA ASP A 840 -13.59 -55.05 1.05
C ASP A 840 -13.46 -54.16 -0.20
N VAL A 841 -12.80 -54.69 -1.23
CA VAL A 841 -12.63 -54.06 -2.53
C VAL A 841 -13.44 -54.81 -3.57
N ASN A 842 -14.33 -54.13 -4.27
CA ASN A 842 -15.19 -54.73 -5.29
C ASN A 842 -14.89 -54.10 -6.65
N ILE A 843 -14.31 -54.85 -7.57
CA ILE A 843 -14.14 -54.42 -8.96
C ILE A 843 -15.43 -54.74 -9.70
N ALA A 844 -16.23 -53.74 -10.02
CA ALA A 844 -17.53 -53.92 -10.67
C ALA A 844 -17.39 -54.47 -12.10
N ALA A 845 -18.47 -55.03 -12.64
CA ALA A 845 -18.50 -55.48 -14.04
C ALA A 845 -18.16 -54.32 -15.00
N GLY A 846 -17.24 -54.57 -15.94
CA GLY A 846 -16.72 -53.56 -16.88
C GLY A 846 -15.64 -52.61 -16.29
N ALA A 847 -15.33 -52.71 -15.00
CA ALA A 847 -14.24 -51.98 -14.36
C ALA A 847 -12.94 -52.79 -14.33
N SER A 848 -11.80 -52.14 -14.08
CA SER A 848 -10.49 -52.79 -13.98
C SER A 848 -9.65 -52.22 -12.85
N LEU A 849 -8.90 -53.10 -12.18
CA LEU A 849 -7.82 -52.71 -11.27
C LEU A 849 -6.50 -53.25 -11.83
N SER A 850 -5.55 -52.35 -12.08
CA SER A 850 -4.19 -52.70 -12.49
C SER A 850 -3.23 -52.43 -11.33
N VAL A 851 -2.51 -53.46 -10.88
CA VAL A 851 -1.49 -53.35 -9.82
C VAL A 851 -0.11 -53.39 -10.47
N HIS A 852 0.70 -52.37 -10.21
CA HIS A 852 1.99 -52.17 -10.87
C HIS A 852 3.12 -52.97 -10.18
N PRO A 853 4.19 -53.36 -10.91
CA PRO A 853 5.31 -54.11 -10.36
C PRO A 853 5.91 -53.49 -9.10
N GLY A 854 6.31 -54.34 -8.14
CA GLY A 854 6.94 -53.93 -6.88
C GLY A 854 5.97 -53.49 -5.78
N SER A 855 4.67 -53.41 -6.09
CA SER A 855 3.66 -52.98 -5.11
C SER A 855 3.44 -54.04 -4.02
N VAL A 856 3.34 -53.58 -2.77
CA VAL A 856 3.03 -54.42 -1.61
C VAL A 856 1.65 -54.05 -1.06
N ILE A 857 0.65 -54.89 -1.33
CA ILE A 857 -0.74 -54.70 -0.89
C ILE A 857 -0.98 -55.50 0.39
N LYS A 858 -1.27 -54.80 1.48
CA LYS A 858 -1.50 -55.38 2.80
C LYS A 858 -2.96 -55.23 3.23
N PHE A 859 -3.55 -56.31 3.74
CA PHE A 859 -4.96 -56.34 4.11
C PHE A 859 -5.18 -56.29 5.61
N ARG A 860 -6.12 -55.45 6.06
CA ARG A 860 -6.68 -55.61 7.40
C ARG A 860 -7.45 -56.93 7.52
N GLN A 861 -7.55 -57.41 8.75
CA GLN A 861 -8.23 -58.67 9.07
C GLN A 861 -9.60 -58.74 8.40
N ASN A 862 -9.94 -59.90 7.83
CA ASN A 862 -11.23 -60.20 7.19
C ASN A 862 -11.56 -59.35 5.94
N SER A 863 -10.61 -58.60 5.36
CA SER A 863 -10.81 -57.92 4.07
C SER A 863 -10.59 -58.86 2.88
N ARG A 864 -11.14 -58.52 1.70
CA ARG A 864 -10.94 -59.23 0.42
C ARG A 864 -10.93 -58.29 -0.78
N VAL A 865 -10.45 -58.83 -1.89
CA VAL A 865 -10.73 -58.31 -3.24
C VAL A 865 -11.77 -59.21 -3.91
N ILE A 866 -12.86 -58.63 -4.42
CA ILE A 866 -13.88 -59.32 -5.23
C ILE A 866 -13.84 -58.74 -6.64
N VAL A 867 -13.68 -59.61 -7.62
CA VAL A 867 -13.51 -59.25 -9.03
C VAL A 867 -14.74 -59.70 -9.82
N TYR A 868 -15.64 -58.75 -10.10
CA TYR A 868 -16.71 -58.90 -11.10
C TYR A 868 -16.26 -58.38 -12.48
N GLY A 869 -15.32 -57.45 -12.52
CA GLY A 869 -14.67 -56.93 -13.73
C GLY A 869 -13.34 -57.63 -14.04
N HIS A 870 -12.26 -56.85 -14.17
CA HIS A 870 -10.91 -57.36 -14.46
C HIS A 870 -9.89 -56.98 -13.37
N LEU A 871 -9.05 -57.93 -12.96
CA LEU A 871 -7.86 -57.69 -12.13
C LEU A 871 -6.60 -58.00 -12.94
N GLU A 872 -5.72 -57.02 -13.08
CA GLU A 872 -4.44 -57.17 -13.75
C GLU A 872 -3.30 -56.92 -12.75
N ALA A 873 -2.59 -57.97 -12.33
CA ALA A 873 -1.43 -57.87 -11.46
C ALA A 873 -0.23 -58.50 -12.18
N MET A 874 0.58 -57.65 -12.82
CA MET A 874 1.69 -58.06 -13.67
C MET A 874 3.01 -57.64 -13.04
N GLY A 875 3.56 -58.47 -12.17
CA GLY A 875 4.85 -58.25 -11.52
C GLY A 875 6.05 -58.47 -12.44
N LYS A 876 7.26 -58.34 -11.89
CA LYS A 876 8.53 -58.65 -12.56
C LYS A 876 9.43 -59.45 -11.63
N ASP A 877 10.38 -60.18 -12.19
CA ASP A 877 11.30 -61.08 -11.47
C ASP A 877 12.06 -60.39 -10.30
N ASN A 878 12.38 -59.10 -10.44
CA ASN A 878 13.03 -58.30 -9.39
C ASN A 878 12.09 -57.36 -8.62
N LEU A 879 10.82 -57.28 -9.02
CA LEU A 879 9.78 -56.42 -8.45
C LEU A 879 8.44 -57.17 -8.45
N PRO A 880 8.31 -58.26 -7.67
CA PRO A 880 7.07 -59.00 -7.57
C PRO A 880 5.97 -58.16 -6.90
N ILE A 881 4.71 -58.56 -7.12
CA ILE A 881 3.55 -57.93 -6.46
C ILE A 881 3.13 -58.79 -5.28
N TYR A 882 3.02 -58.20 -4.08
CA TYR A 882 2.61 -58.92 -2.87
C TYR A 882 1.16 -58.61 -2.50
N PHE A 883 0.40 -59.65 -2.19
CA PHE A 883 -0.90 -59.58 -1.51
C PHE A 883 -0.78 -60.34 -0.18
N THR A 884 -0.76 -59.62 0.94
CA THR A 884 -0.35 -60.21 2.22
C THR A 884 -1.05 -59.61 3.45
N ASP A 885 -0.73 -60.18 4.61
CA ASP A 885 -1.16 -59.74 5.95
C ASP A 885 -0.62 -58.33 6.27
N LEU A 886 -1.40 -57.57 7.03
CA LEU A 886 -0.96 -56.27 7.55
C LEU A 886 0.33 -56.36 8.37
N ARG A 887 0.52 -57.48 9.06
CA ARG A 887 1.60 -57.74 10.03
C ARG A 887 2.85 -58.36 9.38
N ASP A 888 2.88 -58.43 8.07
CA ASP A 888 3.97 -59.08 7.33
C ASP A 888 5.14 -58.13 7.09
N ASP A 889 6.01 -57.99 8.07
CA ASP A 889 7.12 -57.02 8.04
C ASP A 889 8.24 -57.40 7.08
N SER A 890 8.22 -58.63 6.55
CA SER A 890 9.24 -59.10 5.61
C SER A 890 9.19 -58.41 4.25
N VAL A 891 8.10 -57.69 3.94
CA VAL A 891 7.89 -56.95 2.69
C VAL A 891 7.15 -55.63 2.95
N GLY A 892 7.53 -54.55 2.26
CA GLY A 892 6.88 -53.24 2.38
C GLY A 892 6.95 -52.58 3.76
N GLY A 893 7.85 -53.06 4.63
CA GLY A 893 8.12 -52.53 5.97
C GLY A 893 7.04 -52.80 7.03
N ASP A 894 7.35 -52.44 8.28
CA ASP A 894 6.42 -52.51 9.42
C ASP A 894 5.29 -51.48 9.25
N SER A 895 4.13 -52.00 8.86
CA SER A 895 2.96 -51.22 8.42
C SER A 895 1.95 -50.97 9.54
N ASN A 896 2.04 -51.74 10.63
CA ASN A 896 1.23 -51.63 11.85
C ASN A 896 1.97 -50.94 12.99
N ARG A 897 3.26 -50.64 12.83
CA ARG A 897 4.10 -49.85 13.74
C ARG A 897 4.26 -50.48 15.12
N ASP A 898 4.20 -51.80 15.21
CA ASP A 898 4.42 -52.56 16.45
C ASP A 898 5.81 -53.24 16.47
N GLY A 899 6.64 -53.01 15.45
CA GLY A 899 7.88 -53.73 15.24
C GLY A 899 7.62 -55.24 15.15
N GLU A 900 8.53 -56.05 15.70
CA GLU A 900 8.41 -57.51 15.64
C GLU A 900 7.39 -58.10 16.65
N GLU A 901 6.50 -57.29 17.24
CA GLU A 901 5.55 -57.76 18.27
C GLU A 901 4.50 -58.73 17.72
N THR A 902 4.03 -58.50 16.48
CA THR A 902 3.09 -59.40 15.82
C THR A 902 3.69 -59.99 14.55
N VAL A 903 3.31 -61.23 14.26
CA VAL A 903 3.78 -61.97 13.07
C VAL A 903 2.59 -62.37 12.20
N PRO A 904 2.78 -62.48 10.88
CA PRO A 904 1.70 -62.85 9.99
C PRO A 904 1.24 -64.28 10.24
N ALA A 905 -0.04 -64.55 10.02
CA ALA A 905 -0.62 -65.88 10.24
C ALA A 905 -1.64 -66.22 9.16
N SER A 906 -1.68 -67.50 8.76
CA SER A 906 -2.64 -68.03 7.80
C SER A 906 -4.08 -67.69 8.18
N GLY A 907 -4.86 -67.19 7.23
CA GLY A 907 -6.25 -66.83 7.44
C GLY A 907 -6.43 -65.48 8.15
N TRP A 908 -5.55 -64.51 7.91
CA TRP A 908 -5.74 -63.15 8.39
C TRP A 908 -6.78 -62.39 7.56
N TRP A 909 -6.58 -62.40 6.25
CA TRP A 909 -7.50 -61.83 5.27
C TRP A 909 -8.18 -62.95 4.48
N ARG A 910 -9.19 -62.61 3.69
CA ARG A 910 -10.12 -63.60 3.12
C ARG A 910 -9.58 -64.25 1.86
N SER A 911 -9.66 -63.59 0.70
CA SER A 911 -9.23 -64.14 -0.59
C SER A 911 -9.22 -63.07 -1.68
N VAL A 912 -8.56 -63.34 -2.80
CA VAL A 912 -8.88 -62.74 -4.09
C VAL A 912 -9.99 -63.58 -4.75
N GLY A 913 -11.22 -63.08 -4.73
CA GLY A 913 -12.40 -63.77 -5.22
C GLY A 913 -12.82 -63.31 -6.60
N ILE A 914 -12.65 -64.14 -7.63
CA ILE A 914 -13.10 -63.88 -9.00
C ILE A 914 -14.50 -64.46 -9.19
N MET A 915 -15.49 -63.60 -9.42
CA MET A 915 -16.91 -63.94 -9.35
C MET A 915 -17.61 -63.71 -10.69
N THR A 916 -18.73 -64.41 -10.92
CA THR A 916 -19.63 -64.19 -12.07
C THR A 916 -18.95 -64.28 -13.43
N ASP A 917 -18.68 -63.18 -14.12
CA ASP A 917 -17.98 -63.09 -15.40
C ASP A 917 -16.56 -62.51 -15.29
N GLY A 918 -16.11 -62.20 -14.07
CA GLY A 918 -14.82 -61.56 -13.82
C GLY A 918 -13.61 -62.38 -14.29
N THR A 919 -12.55 -61.66 -14.63
CA THR A 919 -11.29 -62.19 -15.17
C THR A 919 -10.09 -61.69 -14.35
N ALA A 920 -9.00 -62.47 -14.33
CA ALA A 920 -7.77 -62.04 -13.66
C ALA A 920 -6.50 -62.54 -14.35
N ASN A 921 -5.49 -61.69 -14.41
CA ASN A 921 -4.12 -62.04 -14.79
C ASN A 921 -3.22 -61.82 -13.58
N LEU A 922 -2.54 -62.88 -13.14
CA LEU A 922 -1.62 -62.88 -12.00
C LEU A 922 -0.27 -63.38 -12.49
N GLU A 923 0.69 -62.47 -12.66
CA GLU A 923 2.05 -62.81 -13.07
C GLU A 923 3.06 -62.30 -12.05
N MET A 924 4.06 -63.12 -11.67
CA MET A 924 5.10 -62.72 -10.72
C MET A 924 4.52 -62.14 -9.41
N CYS A 925 3.43 -62.75 -8.94
CA CYS A 925 2.72 -62.36 -7.73
C CYS A 925 3.11 -63.27 -6.54
N VAL A 926 2.95 -62.76 -5.33
CA VAL A 926 3.05 -63.52 -4.08
C VAL A 926 1.76 -63.30 -3.28
N ILE A 927 0.96 -64.35 -3.12
CA ILE A 927 -0.31 -64.31 -2.39
C ILE A 927 -0.16 -65.16 -1.14
N ARG A 928 -0.21 -64.56 0.05
CA ARG A 928 0.01 -65.29 1.30
C ARG A 928 -0.82 -64.85 2.48
N TYR A 929 -0.92 -65.74 3.46
CA TYR A 929 -1.64 -65.55 4.73
C TYR A 929 -3.16 -65.29 4.62
N ALA A 930 -3.76 -65.58 3.46
CA ALA A 930 -5.20 -65.47 3.24
C ALA A 930 -5.96 -66.73 3.72
N GLY A 931 -7.26 -66.80 3.45
CA GLY A 931 -8.13 -67.96 3.70
C GLY A 931 -9.19 -67.78 4.78
N TYR A 932 -9.28 -66.60 5.41
CA TYR A 932 -10.28 -66.34 6.47
C TYR A 932 -11.70 -66.50 5.94
N GLY A 933 -12.48 -67.43 6.52
CA GLY A 933 -13.87 -67.69 6.12
C GLY A 933 -14.05 -68.37 4.76
N ASP A 934 -13.40 -67.87 3.71
CA ASP A 934 -13.54 -68.36 2.33
C ASP A 934 -12.76 -69.66 2.07
N LYS A 935 -11.79 -69.98 2.94
CA LYS A 935 -10.94 -71.19 2.87
C LYS A 935 -10.21 -71.33 1.55
N ALA A 936 -9.83 -70.20 0.94
CA ALA A 936 -8.99 -70.18 -0.25
C ALA A 936 -8.15 -68.89 -0.33
N GLY A 937 -6.98 -68.94 -0.98
CA GLY A 937 -6.16 -67.75 -1.25
C GLY A 937 -6.68 -66.99 -2.46
N VAL A 938 -6.85 -67.73 -3.56
CA VAL A 938 -7.59 -67.31 -4.75
C VAL A 938 -8.84 -68.17 -4.86
N LEU A 939 -10.00 -67.54 -5.07
CA LEU A 939 -11.28 -68.22 -5.23
C LEU A 939 -11.90 -67.85 -6.58
N LYS A 940 -11.99 -68.80 -7.50
CA LYS A 940 -12.68 -68.61 -8.78
C LYS A 940 -14.05 -69.29 -8.76
N ASN A 941 -15.09 -68.47 -8.82
CA ASN A 941 -16.47 -68.86 -9.08
C ASN A 941 -17.04 -67.99 -10.22
N SER A 942 -16.29 -67.92 -11.32
CA SER A 942 -16.62 -67.13 -12.50
C SER A 942 -16.62 -67.96 -13.79
N SER A 943 -17.29 -67.48 -14.84
CA SER A 943 -17.16 -67.95 -16.21
C SER A 943 -16.06 -67.25 -17.00
N GLY A 944 -15.40 -66.22 -16.42
CA GLY A 944 -14.27 -65.53 -17.04
C GLY A 944 -12.96 -66.31 -16.95
N HIS A 945 -11.99 -65.95 -17.78
CA HIS A 945 -10.65 -66.55 -17.81
C HIS A 945 -9.81 -66.08 -16.62
N VAL A 946 -9.00 -66.99 -16.06
CA VAL A 946 -7.98 -66.66 -15.06
C VAL A 946 -6.64 -67.27 -15.48
N SER A 947 -5.61 -66.43 -15.60
CA SER A 947 -4.24 -66.85 -15.86
C SER A 947 -3.38 -66.56 -14.64
N MET A 948 -2.60 -67.56 -14.21
CA MET A 948 -1.61 -67.46 -13.14
C MET A 948 -0.26 -67.99 -13.65
N SER A 949 0.72 -67.11 -13.76
CA SER A 949 2.07 -67.41 -14.25
C SER A 949 3.11 -66.97 -13.22
N ASN A 950 4.17 -67.77 -13.01
CA ASN A 950 5.31 -67.39 -12.14
C ASN A 950 4.89 -66.86 -10.75
N THR A 951 3.80 -67.39 -10.19
CA THR A 951 3.18 -66.85 -8.98
C THR A 951 3.37 -67.81 -7.81
N LEU A 952 3.68 -67.26 -6.63
CA LEU A 952 3.77 -68.00 -5.38
C LEU A 952 2.48 -67.82 -4.57
N VAL A 953 1.83 -68.92 -4.20
CA VAL A 953 0.67 -68.93 -3.31
C VAL A 953 0.99 -69.77 -2.08
N GLU A 954 1.16 -69.11 -0.94
CA GLU A 954 1.69 -69.77 0.26
C GLU A 954 0.98 -69.43 1.57
N HIS A 955 1.11 -70.31 2.56
CA HIS A 955 0.60 -70.10 3.91
C HIS A 955 -0.90 -69.75 3.97
N ILE A 956 -1.71 -70.33 3.08
CA ILE A 956 -3.16 -70.11 3.06
C ILE A 956 -3.86 -71.01 4.07
N ALA A 957 -4.83 -70.45 4.81
CA ALA A 957 -5.73 -71.19 5.68
C ALA A 957 -6.87 -71.86 4.88
N GLY A 958 -6.51 -72.83 4.04
CA GLY A 958 -7.42 -73.53 3.13
C GLY A 958 -6.70 -73.87 1.83
N ASP A 959 -7.42 -73.85 0.72
CA ASP A 959 -6.85 -74.15 -0.59
C ASP A 959 -6.04 -72.95 -1.12
N GLY A 960 -4.87 -73.16 -1.73
CA GLY A 960 -4.10 -72.08 -2.36
C GLY A 960 -4.95 -71.37 -3.44
N PHE A 961 -5.38 -72.15 -4.43
CA PHE A 961 -6.35 -71.71 -5.45
C PHE A 961 -7.53 -72.68 -5.53
N ARG A 962 -8.75 -72.21 -5.24
CA ARG A 962 -10.00 -72.97 -5.42
C ARG A 962 -10.75 -72.53 -6.68
N VAL A 963 -11.05 -73.48 -7.56
CA VAL A 963 -11.76 -73.30 -8.82
C VAL A 963 -13.08 -74.06 -8.79
N ASP A 964 -14.17 -73.33 -8.51
CA ASP A 964 -15.54 -73.86 -8.50
C ASP A 964 -16.19 -73.79 -9.89
N ASN A 965 -15.71 -72.90 -10.79
CA ASN A 965 -16.18 -72.75 -12.17
C ASN A 965 -15.01 -72.37 -13.13
N ALA A 966 -14.77 -73.17 -14.17
CA ALA A 966 -13.68 -72.99 -15.14
C ALA A 966 -14.17 -72.90 -16.59
N VAL A 967 -15.44 -72.53 -16.83
CA VAL A 967 -16.00 -72.39 -18.19
C VAL A 967 -15.17 -71.48 -19.10
N GLY A 968 -14.59 -70.39 -18.58
CA GLY A 968 -13.71 -69.48 -19.32
C GLY A 968 -12.24 -69.92 -19.40
N GLY A 969 -11.92 -71.11 -18.90
CA GLY A 969 -10.57 -71.63 -18.77
C GLY A 969 -9.82 -71.09 -17.55
N VAL A 970 -8.90 -71.91 -17.04
CA VAL A 970 -7.89 -71.53 -16.05
C VAL A 970 -6.54 -72.03 -16.53
N LEU A 971 -5.55 -71.13 -16.58
CA LEU A 971 -4.16 -71.48 -16.85
C LEU A 971 -3.33 -71.25 -15.59
N VAL A 972 -2.62 -72.28 -15.13
CA VAL A 972 -1.62 -72.20 -14.06
C VAL A 972 -0.30 -72.67 -14.63
N ARG A 973 0.69 -71.78 -14.73
CA ARG A 973 1.98 -72.09 -15.31
C ARG A 973 3.13 -71.59 -14.45
N GLU A 974 4.22 -72.36 -14.36
CA GLU A 974 5.47 -71.94 -13.69
C GLU A 974 5.23 -71.42 -12.26
N SER A 975 4.17 -71.87 -11.59
CA SER A 975 3.69 -71.29 -10.33
C SER A 975 3.91 -72.26 -9.18
N THR A 976 4.11 -71.73 -7.98
CA THR A 976 4.40 -72.51 -6.78
C THR A 976 3.27 -72.36 -5.78
N PHE A 977 2.75 -73.48 -5.30
CA PHE A 977 1.78 -73.54 -4.20
C PHE A 977 2.44 -74.22 -3.01
N SER A 978 2.63 -73.51 -1.90
CA SER A 978 3.35 -74.08 -0.77
C SER A 978 2.76 -73.80 0.61
N HIS A 979 2.98 -74.71 1.57
CA HIS A 979 2.59 -74.52 2.97
C HIS A 979 1.10 -74.16 3.19
N ASN A 980 0.21 -74.62 2.31
CA ASN A 980 -1.22 -74.36 2.43
C ASN A 980 -1.88 -75.45 3.29
N SER A 981 -2.79 -75.07 4.18
CA SER A 981 -3.46 -76.02 5.09
C SER A 981 -4.52 -76.88 4.40
N GLY A 982 -4.77 -76.67 3.11
CA GLY A 982 -5.66 -77.43 2.24
C GLY A 982 -4.93 -77.86 0.96
N ALA A 983 -5.62 -77.87 -0.17
CA ALA A 983 -4.97 -78.21 -1.44
C ALA A 983 -4.18 -77.02 -1.99
N GLY A 984 -3.02 -77.22 -2.62
CA GLY A 984 -2.36 -76.16 -3.38
C GLY A 984 -3.29 -75.63 -4.49
N LEU A 985 -3.87 -76.55 -5.26
CA LEU A 985 -4.93 -76.26 -6.24
C LEU A 985 -6.12 -77.21 -6.07
N ASN A 986 -7.32 -76.67 -5.89
CA ASN A 986 -8.57 -77.43 -5.76
C ASN A 986 -9.55 -77.06 -6.85
N TYR A 987 -9.83 -77.94 -7.82
CA TYR A 987 -10.77 -77.64 -8.90
C TYR A 987 -11.90 -78.67 -9.03
N ARG A 988 -13.14 -78.15 -9.04
CA ARG A 988 -14.39 -78.93 -8.96
C ARG A 988 -15.16 -79.03 -10.28
N THR A 989 -14.48 -78.68 -11.36
CA THR A 989 -15.02 -78.53 -12.72
C THR A 989 -13.89 -78.79 -13.70
N ASP A 990 -14.20 -79.20 -14.92
CA ASP A 990 -13.19 -79.38 -15.96
C ASP A 990 -12.77 -78.04 -16.58
N GLY A 991 -11.61 -77.98 -17.25
CA GLY A 991 -11.12 -76.78 -17.95
C GLY A 991 -9.93 -76.05 -17.30
N VAL A 992 -9.15 -76.74 -16.46
CA VAL A 992 -7.92 -76.23 -15.85
C VAL A 992 -6.69 -76.82 -16.55
N VAL A 993 -5.76 -75.96 -16.95
CA VAL A 993 -4.47 -76.33 -17.58
C VAL A 993 -3.35 -76.01 -16.61
N ILE A 994 -2.44 -76.96 -16.40
CA ILE A 994 -1.34 -76.85 -15.44
C ILE A 994 -0.03 -77.19 -16.14
N GLU A 995 0.92 -76.27 -16.10
CA GLU A 995 2.21 -76.39 -16.79
C GLU A 995 3.36 -76.00 -15.85
N GLU A 996 4.45 -76.76 -15.84
CA GLU A 996 5.72 -76.46 -15.18
C GLU A 996 5.59 -75.95 -13.71
N SER A 997 4.59 -76.42 -12.96
CA SER A 997 4.22 -75.85 -11.65
C SER A 997 4.68 -76.72 -10.48
N PHE A 998 4.87 -76.12 -9.31
CA PHE A 998 5.39 -76.77 -8.11
C PHE A 998 4.35 -76.78 -6.99
N PHE A 999 4.08 -77.95 -6.44
CA PHE A 999 3.18 -78.12 -5.30
C PHE A 999 3.97 -78.72 -4.13
N GLU A 1000 4.22 -77.94 -3.09
CA GLU A 1000 5.10 -78.34 -2.00
C GLU A 1000 4.51 -78.13 -0.59
N SER A 1001 4.68 -79.09 0.33
CA SER A 1001 4.31 -78.90 1.74
C SER A 1001 2.85 -78.47 1.99
N ASN A 1002 1.94 -78.84 1.09
CA ASN A 1002 0.50 -78.63 1.27
C ASN A 1002 -0.14 -79.84 1.96
N ASP A 1003 -1.38 -79.73 2.46
CA ASP A 1003 -2.13 -80.93 2.86
C ASP A 1003 -2.42 -81.81 1.62
N ILE A 1004 -2.79 -81.19 0.51
CA ILE A 1004 -2.92 -81.86 -0.79
C ILE A 1004 -2.19 -81.01 -1.84
N GLY A 1005 -1.42 -81.60 -2.75
CA GLY A 1005 -0.86 -80.84 -3.88
C GLY A 1005 -1.97 -80.34 -4.80
N ILE A 1006 -2.64 -81.27 -5.48
CA ILE A 1006 -3.81 -81.03 -6.31
C ILE A 1006 -5.01 -81.85 -5.81
N ARG A 1007 -6.14 -81.18 -5.60
CA ARG A 1007 -7.45 -81.80 -5.38
C ARG A 1007 -8.36 -81.57 -6.57
N VAL A 1008 -8.96 -82.62 -7.10
CA VAL A 1008 -9.79 -82.55 -8.30
C VAL A 1008 -10.99 -83.48 -8.19
N VAL A 1009 -12.14 -83.13 -8.77
CA VAL A 1009 -13.28 -84.06 -8.88
C VAL A 1009 -13.08 -85.04 -10.03
N ALA A 1010 -13.57 -86.28 -9.90
CA ALA A 1010 -13.37 -87.31 -10.93
C ALA A 1010 -13.87 -86.89 -12.33
N ASN A 1011 -14.86 -86.00 -12.42
CA ASN A 1011 -15.38 -85.45 -13.68
C ASN A 1011 -14.59 -84.24 -14.21
N SER A 1012 -13.28 -84.19 -13.95
CA SER A 1012 -12.39 -83.14 -14.43
C SER A 1012 -11.11 -83.76 -14.96
N SER A 1013 -10.60 -83.19 -16.05
CA SER A 1013 -9.33 -83.59 -16.63
C SER A 1013 -8.19 -83.16 -15.74
N LEU A 1014 -7.18 -84.01 -15.66
CA LEU A 1014 -5.93 -83.79 -14.95
C LEU A 1014 -4.84 -83.92 -16.00
N LEU A 1015 -4.45 -82.79 -16.57
CA LEU A 1015 -3.44 -82.70 -17.63
C LEU A 1015 -2.22 -82.02 -17.05
N LEU A 1016 -1.26 -82.81 -16.58
CA LEU A 1016 -0.01 -82.32 -16.02
C LEU A 1016 1.14 -82.67 -16.97
N ASP A 1017 2.09 -81.75 -17.13
CA ASP A 1017 3.31 -81.99 -17.88
C ASP A 1017 4.41 -82.64 -17.02
N GLU A 1018 5.46 -83.14 -17.66
CA GLU A 1018 6.59 -83.79 -16.96
C GLU A 1018 7.45 -82.85 -16.11
N ARG A 1019 7.22 -81.53 -16.18
CA ARG A 1019 7.93 -80.53 -15.39
C ARG A 1019 7.17 -80.13 -14.13
N THR A 1020 5.89 -80.49 -14.03
CA THR A 1020 5.08 -80.29 -12.84
C THR A 1020 5.57 -81.21 -11.74
N HIS A 1021 5.88 -80.64 -10.57
CA HIS A 1021 6.56 -81.34 -9.50
C HIS A 1021 5.79 -81.28 -8.18
N PHE A 1022 5.87 -82.37 -7.42
CA PHE A 1022 5.26 -82.48 -6.10
C PHE A 1022 6.33 -82.84 -5.07
N ALA A 1023 6.32 -82.15 -3.92
CA ALA A 1023 7.25 -82.40 -2.83
C ALA A 1023 6.55 -82.25 -1.48
N GLU A 1024 6.83 -83.12 -0.52
CA GLU A 1024 6.45 -82.94 0.89
C GLU A 1024 4.93 -82.75 1.20
N ASN A 1025 4.02 -82.75 0.22
CA ASN A 1025 2.57 -82.62 0.44
C ASN A 1025 2.01 -83.85 1.14
N ASN A 1026 1.07 -83.76 2.10
CA ASN A 1026 0.52 -84.97 2.74
C ASN A 1026 -0.07 -85.97 1.73
N ARG A 1027 -0.62 -85.46 0.62
CA ARG A 1027 -0.92 -86.22 -0.61
C ARG A 1027 -0.63 -85.38 -1.83
N ASP A 1028 -0.01 -85.94 -2.87
CA ASP A 1028 0.30 -85.16 -4.06
C ASP A 1028 -0.94 -84.88 -4.91
N ILE A 1029 -1.71 -85.92 -5.26
CA ILE A 1029 -2.93 -85.77 -6.07
C ILE A 1029 -4.10 -86.53 -5.43
N HIS A 1030 -5.18 -85.82 -5.14
CA HIS A 1030 -6.43 -86.36 -4.59
C HIS A 1030 -7.58 -86.18 -5.57
N VAL A 1031 -8.15 -87.29 -6.04
CA VAL A 1031 -9.32 -87.30 -6.91
C VAL A 1031 -10.57 -87.64 -6.09
N ASP A 1032 -11.46 -86.68 -5.91
CA ASP A 1032 -12.77 -86.87 -5.30
C ASP A 1032 -13.63 -87.76 -6.20
N ALA A 1033 -13.90 -88.98 -5.75
CA ALA A 1033 -14.69 -89.94 -6.50
C ALA A 1033 -16.10 -89.43 -6.79
N GLY A 1034 -16.67 -89.87 -7.92
CA GLY A 1034 -17.98 -89.41 -8.33
C GLY A 1034 -18.41 -89.92 -9.70
N LYS A 1035 -19.28 -89.14 -10.34
CA LYS A 1035 -19.85 -89.49 -11.64
C LYS A 1035 -19.11 -88.75 -12.75
N ILE A 1036 -18.47 -89.50 -13.66
CA ILE A 1036 -17.88 -88.97 -14.88
C ILE A 1036 -18.96 -88.93 -15.97
N SER A 1037 -19.21 -87.75 -16.51
CA SER A 1037 -20.22 -87.43 -17.52
C SER A 1037 -19.69 -86.68 -18.74
N GLY A 1038 -18.41 -86.31 -18.78
CA GLY A 1038 -17.75 -85.67 -19.93
C GLY A 1038 -16.68 -86.53 -20.60
N GLU A 1039 -15.85 -85.90 -21.42
CA GLU A 1039 -14.61 -86.48 -21.96
C GLU A 1039 -13.45 -86.04 -21.08
N ILE A 1040 -13.02 -86.95 -20.20
CA ILE A 1040 -12.05 -86.67 -19.14
C ILE A 1040 -10.75 -87.39 -19.45
N VAL A 1041 -9.62 -86.71 -19.25
CA VAL A 1041 -8.28 -87.29 -19.40
C VAL A 1041 -7.51 -87.14 -18.09
N TRP A 1042 -6.98 -88.24 -17.57
CA TRP A 1042 -6.01 -88.26 -16.49
C TRP A 1042 -4.64 -88.61 -17.04
N ARG A 1043 -3.74 -87.63 -17.01
CA ARG A 1043 -2.34 -87.74 -17.41
C ARG A 1043 -1.50 -86.97 -16.40
N VAL A 1044 -0.69 -87.71 -15.65
CA VAL A 1044 0.19 -87.20 -14.59
C VAL A 1044 1.65 -87.46 -14.94
N PRO A 1045 2.62 -86.74 -14.33
CA PRO A 1045 4.03 -86.96 -14.59
C PRO A 1045 4.44 -88.38 -14.23
N LYS A 1046 5.48 -88.90 -14.88
CA LYS A 1046 5.94 -90.27 -14.66
C LYS A 1046 6.21 -90.54 -13.17
N TYR A 1047 5.72 -91.67 -12.66
CA TYR A 1047 5.83 -92.10 -11.26
C TYR A 1047 5.05 -91.26 -10.23
N THR A 1048 4.19 -90.34 -10.66
CA THR A 1048 3.26 -89.64 -9.75
C THR A 1048 1.98 -90.45 -9.59
N ALA A 1049 1.56 -90.69 -8.34
CA ALA A 1049 0.33 -91.38 -8.04
C ALA A 1049 -0.84 -90.41 -7.80
N LEU A 1050 -2.01 -90.74 -8.33
CA LEU A 1050 -3.28 -90.10 -7.97
C LEU A 1050 -4.10 -91.02 -7.07
N PHE A 1051 -4.66 -90.46 -6.00
CA PHE A 1051 -5.53 -91.19 -5.08
C PHE A 1051 -7.00 -90.97 -5.41
N LEU A 1052 -7.70 -92.03 -5.81
CA LEU A 1052 -9.13 -92.03 -6.04
C LEU A 1052 -9.89 -92.38 -4.76
N SER A 1053 -10.61 -91.40 -4.21
CA SER A 1053 -11.12 -91.44 -2.83
C SER A 1053 -12.30 -92.40 -2.58
N GLY A 1054 -12.85 -93.01 -3.63
CA GLY A 1054 -14.03 -93.86 -3.53
C GLY A 1054 -14.50 -94.41 -4.88
N SER A 1055 -15.71 -94.95 -4.90
CA SER A 1055 -16.29 -95.53 -6.11
C SER A 1055 -16.65 -94.47 -7.15
N THR A 1056 -16.24 -94.70 -8.40
CA THR A 1056 -16.44 -93.76 -9.51
C THR A 1056 -17.24 -94.43 -10.63
N SER A 1057 -18.16 -93.70 -11.26
CA SER A 1057 -18.98 -94.22 -12.36
C SER A 1057 -18.83 -93.38 -13.62
N ILE A 1058 -18.45 -94.00 -14.73
CA ILE A 1058 -18.41 -93.40 -16.07
C ILE A 1058 -19.75 -93.69 -16.74
N VAL A 1059 -20.53 -92.65 -17.02
CA VAL A 1059 -21.88 -92.85 -17.55
C VAL A 1059 -21.93 -92.96 -19.05
N ARG A 1060 -23.06 -93.46 -19.56
CA ARG A 1060 -23.29 -93.61 -20.99
C ARG A 1060 -23.02 -92.32 -21.76
N GLY A 1061 -22.16 -92.40 -22.77
CA GLY A 1061 -21.74 -91.27 -23.61
C GLY A 1061 -20.58 -90.44 -23.05
N ALA A 1062 -20.09 -90.76 -21.85
CA ALA A 1062 -18.88 -90.17 -21.26
C ALA A 1062 -17.67 -91.08 -21.48
N ARG A 1063 -16.47 -90.49 -21.40
CA ARG A 1063 -15.19 -91.16 -21.62
C ARG A 1063 -14.21 -90.76 -20.53
N LEU A 1064 -13.55 -91.74 -19.90
CA LEU A 1064 -12.35 -91.51 -19.10
C LEU A 1064 -11.15 -92.13 -19.81
N GLU A 1065 -10.16 -91.31 -20.16
CA GLU A 1065 -8.87 -91.75 -20.66
C GLU A 1065 -7.82 -91.61 -19.55
N ILE A 1066 -7.15 -92.71 -19.20
CA ILE A 1066 -6.01 -92.76 -18.30
C ILE A 1066 -4.78 -92.96 -19.17
N GLY A 1067 -3.95 -91.92 -19.26
CA GLY A 1067 -2.77 -91.89 -20.12
C GLY A 1067 -1.59 -92.68 -19.55
N ALA A 1068 -0.68 -93.08 -20.44
CA ALA A 1068 0.54 -93.82 -20.12
C ALA A 1068 1.31 -93.25 -18.92
N GLY A 1069 1.83 -94.13 -18.06
CA GLY A 1069 2.61 -93.80 -16.86
C GLY A 1069 1.78 -93.39 -15.64
N THR A 1070 0.46 -93.23 -15.78
CA THR A 1070 -0.42 -92.82 -14.67
C THR A 1070 -0.63 -93.97 -13.68
N VAL A 1071 -0.44 -93.67 -12.39
CA VAL A 1071 -0.72 -94.60 -11.29
C VAL A 1071 -1.97 -94.15 -10.54
N VAL A 1072 -3.02 -94.98 -10.54
CA VAL A 1072 -4.28 -94.76 -9.83
C VAL A 1072 -4.32 -95.63 -8.57
N LYS A 1073 -4.32 -94.97 -7.42
CA LYS A 1073 -4.40 -95.57 -6.08
C LYS A 1073 -5.84 -95.59 -5.60
N MET A 1074 -6.39 -96.77 -5.37
CA MET A 1074 -7.80 -96.98 -5.06
C MET A 1074 -8.06 -96.96 -3.55
N ALA A 1075 -9.09 -96.24 -3.11
CA ALA A 1075 -9.58 -96.30 -1.72
C ALA A 1075 -10.18 -97.67 -1.38
N GLN A 1076 -10.21 -98.00 -0.08
CA GLN A 1076 -10.77 -99.26 0.40
C GLN A 1076 -12.24 -99.43 0.00
N ASN A 1077 -12.63 -100.64 -0.40
CA ASN A 1077 -13.99 -101.02 -0.82
C ASN A 1077 -14.56 -100.20 -1.99
N SER A 1078 -13.70 -99.55 -2.78
CA SER A 1078 -14.12 -98.77 -3.95
C SER A 1078 -14.21 -99.62 -5.23
N LEU A 1079 -14.90 -99.12 -6.26
CA LEU A 1079 -14.95 -99.73 -7.59
C LEU A 1079 -15.09 -98.68 -8.68
N ILE A 1080 -14.71 -99.03 -9.91
CA ILE A 1080 -15.00 -98.21 -11.09
C ILE A 1080 -16.14 -98.87 -11.87
N THR A 1081 -17.26 -98.17 -12.07
CA THR A 1081 -18.37 -98.63 -12.93
C THR A 1081 -18.27 -97.96 -14.29
N VAL A 1082 -18.41 -98.74 -15.36
CA VAL A 1082 -18.30 -98.25 -16.74
C VAL A 1082 -19.58 -98.55 -17.51
N ASP A 1083 -20.45 -97.54 -17.63
CA ASP A 1083 -21.62 -97.49 -18.52
C ASP A 1083 -21.31 -96.72 -19.83
N GLY A 1084 -20.23 -95.93 -19.85
CA GLY A 1084 -19.64 -95.22 -20.99
C GLY A 1084 -18.34 -95.88 -21.48
N GLU A 1085 -17.27 -95.11 -21.65
CA GLU A 1085 -15.98 -95.62 -22.15
C GLU A 1085 -14.85 -95.38 -21.13
N LEU A 1086 -14.07 -96.43 -20.82
CA LEU A 1086 -12.83 -96.34 -20.04
C LEU A 1086 -11.64 -96.77 -20.91
N ILE A 1087 -10.67 -95.88 -21.12
CA ILE A 1087 -9.46 -96.19 -21.88
C ILE A 1087 -8.27 -96.04 -20.94
N ALA A 1088 -7.54 -97.12 -20.72
CA ALA A 1088 -6.31 -97.14 -19.94
C ALA A 1088 -5.21 -97.75 -20.82
N VAL A 1089 -4.57 -96.89 -21.62
CA VAL A 1089 -3.58 -97.29 -22.63
C VAL A 1089 -2.23 -96.71 -22.25
N GLY A 1090 -1.34 -97.59 -21.79
CA GLY A 1090 0.04 -97.31 -21.48
C GLY A 1090 1.01 -97.65 -22.60
N THR A 1091 2.29 -97.63 -22.28
CA THR A 1091 3.37 -98.17 -23.12
C THR A 1091 4.23 -99.13 -22.30
N GLU A 1092 5.09 -99.91 -22.94
CA GLU A 1092 6.03 -100.80 -22.24
C GLU A 1092 6.94 -100.06 -21.24
N GLU A 1093 7.34 -98.82 -21.57
CA GLU A 1093 8.21 -97.99 -20.72
C GLU A 1093 7.44 -97.21 -19.64
N SER A 1094 6.11 -97.10 -19.76
CA SER A 1094 5.23 -96.32 -18.89
C SER A 1094 3.83 -96.94 -18.88
N PRO A 1095 3.66 -98.10 -18.24
CA PRO A 1095 2.36 -98.75 -18.10
C PRO A 1095 1.41 -97.92 -17.24
N VAL A 1096 0.11 -98.11 -17.43
CA VAL A 1096 -0.92 -97.58 -16.52
C VAL A 1096 -1.07 -98.54 -15.35
N HIS A 1097 -1.06 -98.05 -14.11
CA HIS A 1097 -1.31 -98.89 -12.92
C HIS A 1097 -2.61 -98.48 -12.24
N ILE A 1098 -3.46 -99.44 -11.89
CA ILE A 1098 -4.63 -99.25 -11.01
C ILE A 1098 -4.50 -100.23 -9.85
N THR A 1099 -4.22 -99.72 -8.65
CA THR A 1099 -3.73 -100.55 -7.54
C THR A 1099 -4.22 -100.06 -6.16
N ASP A 1100 -3.86 -100.79 -5.11
CA ASP A 1100 -4.12 -100.46 -3.71
C ASP A 1100 -3.45 -99.12 -3.32
N LEU A 1101 -4.09 -98.35 -2.45
CA LEU A 1101 -3.52 -97.13 -1.90
C LEU A 1101 -2.16 -97.38 -1.21
N ARG A 1102 -1.97 -98.55 -0.62
CA ARG A 1102 -0.79 -98.95 0.16
C ARG A 1102 0.33 -99.59 -0.66
N ASP A 1103 0.21 -99.58 -2.00
CA ASP A 1103 1.15 -100.28 -2.88
C ASP A 1103 2.39 -99.42 -3.19
N ASP A 1104 3.34 -99.31 -2.28
CA ASP A 1104 4.51 -98.43 -2.47
C ASP A 1104 5.41 -98.81 -3.66
N SER A 1105 5.23 -100.02 -4.22
CA SER A 1105 6.04 -100.53 -5.34
C SER A 1105 5.86 -99.77 -6.66
N VAL A 1106 4.75 -99.04 -6.81
CA VAL A 1106 4.45 -98.23 -7.99
C VAL A 1106 3.88 -96.87 -7.57
N GLY A 1107 4.46 -95.78 -8.09
CA GLY A 1107 4.00 -94.42 -7.77
C GLY A 1107 4.33 -93.91 -6.35
N GLY A 1108 5.12 -94.66 -5.58
CA GLY A 1108 5.59 -94.27 -4.24
C GLY A 1108 4.55 -94.37 -3.12
N ASP A 1109 4.97 -94.00 -1.91
CA ASP A 1109 4.18 -94.03 -0.66
C ASP A 1109 3.12 -92.92 -0.66
N THR A 1110 1.94 -93.24 -1.18
CA THR A 1110 0.83 -92.29 -1.36
C THR A 1110 0.02 -92.08 -0.07
N ASN A 1111 0.06 -93.05 0.86
CA ASN A 1111 -0.59 -93.02 2.18
C ASN A 1111 0.29 -92.43 3.28
N LYS A 1112 1.57 -92.18 3.00
CA LYS A 1112 2.55 -91.60 3.92
C LYS A 1112 2.74 -92.39 5.21
N ASP A 1113 2.64 -93.70 5.13
CA ASP A 1113 2.96 -94.56 6.27
C ASP A 1113 4.33 -95.25 6.14
N ALA A 1114 5.14 -94.82 5.16
CA ALA A 1114 6.34 -95.52 4.72
C ALA A 1114 6.01 -97.00 4.46
N GLU A 1115 6.91 -97.92 4.79
CA GLU A 1115 6.66 -99.36 4.59
C GLU A 1115 5.74 -99.97 5.68
N ALA A 1116 4.92 -99.17 6.39
CA ALA A 1116 4.16 -99.66 7.55
C ALA A 1116 2.96 -100.53 7.16
N THR A 1117 2.35 -100.29 5.99
CA THR A 1117 1.27 -101.14 5.48
C THR A 1117 1.61 -101.69 4.10
N ALA A 1118 1.37 -102.99 3.91
CA ALA A 1118 1.54 -103.64 2.61
C ALA A 1118 0.20 -103.68 1.84
N PRO A 1119 0.23 -103.71 0.50
CA PRO A 1119 -0.98 -103.84 -0.30
C PRO A 1119 -1.66 -105.20 -0.07
N ASP A 1120 -3.00 -105.23 -0.05
CA ASP A 1120 -3.79 -106.43 0.22
C ASP A 1120 -4.77 -106.75 -0.91
N ARG A 1121 -4.89 -108.03 -1.25
CA ARG A 1121 -5.81 -108.47 -2.30
C ARG A 1121 -7.25 -108.30 -1.82
N GLY A 1122 -8.07 -107.62 -2.62
CA GLY A 1122 -9.44 -107.30 -2.26
C GLY A 1122 -9.61 -105.98 -1.51
N TRP A 1123 -8.56 -105.17 -1.43
CA TRP A 1123 -8.66 -103.81 -0.86
C TRP A 1123 -9.71 -102.97 -1.56
N TRP A 1124 -9.78 -103.05 -2.89
CA TRP A 1124 -10.83 -102.46 -3.72
C TRP A 1124 -11.52 -103.56 -4.54
N ASN A 1125 -12.76 -103.33 -4.95
CA ASN A 1125 -13.63 -104.42 -5.43
C ASN A 1125 -13.29 -104.83 -6.88
N SER A 1126 -13.48 -103.94 -7.85
CA SER A 1126 -13.37 -104.27 -9.28
C SER A 1126 -13.51 -103.06 -10.21
N ILE A 1127 -13.17 -103.27 -11.48
CA ILE A 1127 -13.66 -102.46 -12.61
C ILE A 1127 -14.85 -103.19 -13.23
N ASN A 1128 -16.05 -102.61 -13.13
CA ASN A 1128 -17.31 -103.20 -13.56
C ASN A 1128 -17.78 -102.57 -14.88
N ILE A 1129 -17.63 -103.30 -15.98
CA ILE A 1129 -18.13 -102.91 -17.30
C ILE A 1129 -19.57 -103.44 -17.44
N ARG A 1130 -20.54 -102.54 -17.56
CA ARG A 1130 -21.98 -102.87 -17.68
C ARG A 1130 -22.38 -102.96 -19.16
N GLU A 1131 -23.59 -103.47 -19.44
CA GLU A 1131 -24.04 -103.82 -20.81
C GLU A 1131 -23.82 -102.73 -21.88
N SER A 1132 -23.92 -101.44 -21.51
CA SER A 1132 -23.73 -100.32 -22.45
C SER A 1132 -22.31 -99.74 -22.52
N GLY A 1133 -21.40 -100.20 -21.66
CA GLY A 1133 -20.05 -99.65 -21.55
C GLY A 1133 -18.98 -100.39 -22.36
N SER A 1134 -17.91 -99.68 -22.73
CA SER A 1134 -16.68 -100.22 -23.32
C SER A 1134 -15.49 -99.93 -22.42
N ALA A 1135 -14.49 -100.81 -22.44
CA ALA A 1135 -13.19 -100.49 -21.88
C ALA A 1135 -12.06 -101.01 -22.77
N GLU A 1136 -10.99 -100.23 -22.88
CA GLU A 1136 -9.76 -100.58 -23.57
C GLU A 1136 -8.61 -100.55 -22.57
N PHE A 1137 -7.85 -101.64 -22.52
CA PHE A 1137 -6.67 -101.78 -21.69
C PHE A 1137 -5.52 -102.26 -22.57
N ASP A 1138 -4.44 -101.49 -22.62
CA ASP A 1138 -3.19 -101.89 -23.27
C ASP A 1138 -2.02 -101.39 -22.42
N PHE A 1139 -1.01 -102.24 -22.20
CA PHE A 1139 0.06 -102.01 -21.21
C PHE A 1139 -0.47 -101.44 -19.87
N ALA A 1140 -1.51 -102.06 -19.31
CA ALA A 1140 -2.13 -101.68 -18.05
C ALA A 1140 -2.03 -102.80 -17.01
N ASP A 1141 -1.67 -102.46 -15.78
CA ASP A 1141 -1.56 -103.36 -14.63
C ASP A 1141 -2.64 -103.03 -13.60
N ILE A 1142 -3.45 -104.04 -13.26
CA ILE A 1142 -4.60 -103.91 -12.36
C ILE A 1142 -4.35 -104.84 -11.16
N GLY A 1143 -3.84 -104.24 -10.09
CA GLY A 1143 -3.37 -104.94 -8.91
C GLY A 1143 -4.36 -104.92 -7.74
N TYR A 1144 -4.30 -105.96 -6.90
CA TYR A 1144 -4.90 -106.01 -5.55
C TYR A 1144 -6.43 -105.78 -5.46
N SER A 1145 -7.15 -105.85 -6.57
CA SER A 1145 -8.63 -105.87 -6.58
C SER A 1145 -9.19 -107.21 -6.09
N GLN A 1146 -10.46 -107.23 -5.67
CA GLN A 1146 -11.17 -108.45 -5.27
C GLN A 1146 -11.53 -109.32 -6.48
N ASN A 1147 -12.05 -108.69 -7.55
CA ASN A 1147 -12.59 -109.40 -8.71
C ASN A 1147 -11.98 -108.97 -10.06
N GLY A 1148 -10.94 -108.13 -10.10
CA GLY A 1148 -10.33 -107.68 -11.35
C GLY A 1148 -11.27 -106.85 -12.22
N ILE A 1149 -11.30 -107.17 -13.52
CA ILE A 1149 -12.27 -106.62 -14.48
C ILE A 1149 -13.48 -107.57 -14.56
N VAL A 1150 -14.67 -107.06 -14.26
CA VAL A 1150 -15.92 -107.80 -14.31
C VAL A 1150 -16.80 -107.22 -15.42
N ARG A 1151 -17.21 -108.06 -16.36
CA ARG A 1151 -18.21 -107.70 -17.38
C ARG A 1151 -19.55 -108.34 -17.02
N GLY A 1152 -20.55 -107.51 -16.76
CA GLY A 1152 -21.93 -107.90 -16.48
C GLY A 1152 -22.70 -108.30 -17.72
#